data_AF-A0A8D1GQD1-F1
#
_entry.id   AF-A0A8D1GQD1-F1
#
_cell.length_a   1.000
_cell.length_b   1.000
_cell.length_c   1.000
_cell.angle_alpha   90.00
_cell.angle_beta   90.00
_cell.angle_gamma   90.00
#
_symmetry.space_group_name_H-M   'P 1'
#
loop_
_entity.id
_entity.type
_entity.pdbx_description
1 polymer ?
#
loop_
_entity_poly.entity_id
_entity_poly.type
_entity_poly.pdbx_seq_one_letter_code
_entity_poly.pdbx_strand_id
1 'polypeptide(L)'
;MTSESARPQLQPAAGNPTPRPQCREVGGPPAADSGCQERRSLPCAPTSRPLVGPAGRAGPGECGVTRAGGQSPGAGPMAAEQDPEGRAAARPLLTDLYQATMALGYWRAGRAQEAAEFELFFRRCPFGGAFALAAGLRDCVRFLRAFRLRDAGSSRPRARPAPRPAIATAHHGLSPPDVQFLASVLPPDTEPAFFEHLRALDCSGVTVRALPEGSLAFPGVSAGRPGAGAGERSGRRQADSAPRRYRCCRCPGRSWWCSCWRRRSSAWSAMPGGAPPARGRKAGLASGAGARPSGRALRGGAPRGGRGEGRGRGLRRGSPAAAVQAWGRLAPGGLPGLPPGPLSLCSHSLIATNAARLRLIAGPEKRLLEMGLRRAQGPDGGLTASTYSYLGGFDGSSNVLAGQLRGVPVAGTLAHSFVTSFSGAEVPPDPMLAPAAGQGPRVDLAACVEVWLARVCAHLGLGAQEPHPGERAAFVAYALAFPRAFQGLLDTYSVRRSGLPNFLAVALALEELGYQAVGVRLDSGDLLQQAQEVRGVFRRAAAQFQVPWLASVPIAVSNNIDEEELARLAQKGSEVDLIGIGTSVVTCPRQPSLGCVYKLVAVGGQPRMKLTEDPEKQTLPGSKAAFRLLGADGSLLLDVLQLAEEPPPQAGQELRLWPRGARESCTVRPAHVEPLLRLWVQQGQLCEPLPSLAESRAFAQLSLSRLSPAHRRLEQPEQYQVALSEKLQALVNRLRALGPQ
;
A
#
# COMPACT_ATOMS: atom_id res chain seq x y z
N MET A 1 63.64 -6.29 16.44
CA MET A 1 64.36 -6.98 17.54
C MET A 1 63.31 -7.57 18.47
N THR A 2 63.37 -8.88 18.75
CA THR A 2 62.87 -9.65 19.93
C THR A 2 61.65 -9.13 20.74
N SER A 3 60.66 -9.94 21.17
CA SER A 3 60.53 -11.42 21.25
C SER A 3 59.05 -11.88 21.40
N GLU A 4 58.82 -13.20 21.56
CA GLU A 4 57.56 -13.95 21.32
C GLU A 4 56.58 -14.15 22.51
N SER A 5 55.48 -14.87 22.20
CA SER A 5 54.59 -15.69 23.09
C SER A 5 53.41 -14.95 23.77
N ALA A 6 52.22 -15.56 24.00
CA ALA A 6 51.61 -16.80 23.48
C ALA A 6 50.05 -16.72 23.61
N ARG A 7 49.31 -17.63 22.95
CA ARG A 7 47.85 -17.85 23.16
C ARG A 7 47.63 -18.97 24.18
N PRO A 8 46.42 -19.05 24.78
CA PRO A 8 45.80 -20.34 25.05
C PRO A 8 44.41 -20.50 24.39
N GLN A 9 44.06 -21.77 24.16
CA GLN A 9 42.75 -22.24 23.70
C GLN A 9 41.88 -22.66 24.91
N LEU A 10 40.57 -22.78 24.72
CA LEU A 10 39.67 -23.44 25.67
C LEU A 10 38.74 -24.43 24.96
N GLN A 11 38.68 -25.65 25.49
CA GLN A 11 37.69 -26.70 25.20
C GLN A 11 37.23 -27.36 26.51
N PRO A 12 36.08 -28.07 26.53
CA PRO A 12 35.25 -28.22 27.72
C PRO A 12 35.33 -29.58 28.44
N ALA A 13 34.78 -29.64 29.67
CA ALA A 13 34.45 -30.88 30.38
C ALA A 13 33.17 -30.68 31.24
N ALA A 14 32.55 -31.79 31.69
CA ALA A 14 31.17 -31.84 32.20
C ALA A 14 31.04 -32.46 33.61
N GLY A 15 29.89 -32.32 34.29
CA GLY A 15 29.55 -33.14 35.48
C GLY A 15 28.49 -32.61 36.48
N ASN A 16 27.21 -32.92 36.24
CA ASN A 16 26.08 -33.31 37.14
C ASN A 16 26.23 -33.45 38.69
N PRO A 17 25.13 -33.61 39.50
CA PRO A 17 23.68 -33.34 39.27
C PRO A 17 22.81 -32.85 40.50
N THR A 18 21.49 -32.67 40.27
CA THR A 18 20.31 -32.78 41.22
C THR A 18 20.08 -31.73 42.34
N PRO A 19 18.84 -31.60 42.91
CA PRO A 19 17.53 -32.24 42.59
C PRO A 19 16.33 -31.26 42.39
N ARG A 20 15.14 -31.83 42.06
CA ARG A 20 13.81 -31.16 42.02
C ARG A 20 13.03 -31.38 43.33
N PRO A 21 12.02 -30.54 43.65
CA PRO A 21 10.89 -30.93 44.51
C PRO A 21 9.65 -31.35 43.70
N GLN A 22 8.82 -32.23 44.29
CA GLN A 22 7.55 -32.74 43.75
C GLN A 22 6.34 -32.09 44.42
N CYS A 23 5.17 -32.21 43.78
CA CYS A 23 3.87 -31.84 44.35
C CYS A 23 3.42 -32.86 45.42
N ARG A 24 2.55 -32.41 46.34
CA ARG A 24 1.73 -33.28 47.21
C ARG A 24 0.30 -32.75 47.27
N GLU A 25 -0.66 -33.65 47.11
CA GLU A 25 -2.09 -33.43 47.42
C GLU A 25 -2.35 -33.77 48.89
N VAL A 26 -3.29 -33.06 49.54
CA VAL A 26 -4.07 -33.56 50.71
C VAL A 26 -5.49 -32.95 50.63
N GLY A 27 -6.52 -33.76 50.91
CA GLY A 27 -7.93 -33.46 50.62
C GLY A 27 -8.69 -32.44 51.49
N GLY A 28 -9.97 -32.23 51.14
CA GLY A 28 -10.99 -31.58 51.99
C GLY A 28 -11.65 -32.58 52.97
N PRO A 29 -12.92 -32.43 53.43
CA PRO A 29 -13.99 -31.46 53.07
C PRO A 29 -14.65 -30.85 54.36
N PRO A 30 -15.98 -30.58 54.53
CA PRO A 30 -17.08 -30.15 53.63
C PRO A 30 -17.90 -28.90 54.11
N ALA A 31 -18.75 -28.38 53.20
CA ALA A 31 -20.10 -27.78 53.36
C ALA A 31 -20.45 -26.67 54.41
N ALA A 32 -21.11 -25.59 53.94
CA ALA A 32 -22.42 -25.12 54.43
C ALA A 32 -23.08 -24.06 53.50
N ASP A 33 -24.41 -24.06 53.52
CA ASP A 33 -25.42 -23.45 52.62
C ASP A 33 -25.60 -21.91 52.54
N SER A 34 -26.47 -21.53 51.59
CA SER A 34 -27.25 -20.29 51.45
C SER A 34 -26.58 -19.06 50.79
N GLY A 35 -27.25 -18.28 49.94
CA GLY A 35 -28.63 -18.41 49.46
C GLY A 35 -28.90 -17.56 48.20
N CYS A 36 -29.98 -17.90 47.47
CA CYS A 36 -30.38 -17.21 46.23
C CYS A 36 -31.38 -16.09 46.53
N GLN A 37 -31.14 -14.87 46.04
CA GLN A 37 -32.19 -13.84 45.91
C GLN A 37 -32.08 -13.03 44.62
N GLU A 38 -33.24 -12.58 44.15
CA GLU A 38 -33.50 -12.06 42.81
C GLU A 38 -33.24 -10.55 42.61
N ARG A 39 -33.17 -10.15 41.33
CA ARG A 39 -33.55 -8.83 40.77
C ARG A 39 -32.84 -7.58 41.32
N ARG A 40 -32.14 -6.88 40.42
CA ARG A 40 -32.67 -5.64 39.79
C ARG A 40 -31.88 -5.22 38.55
N SER A 41 -32.59 -4.61 37.62
CA SER A 41 -32.10 -4.09 36.33
C SER A 41 -31.54 -2.65 36.47
N LEU A 42 -30.96 -2.14 35.37
CA LEU A 42 -30.48 -0.74 35.10
C LEU A 42 -28.98 -0.49 35.37
N PRO A 43 -28.35 0.46 34.64
CA PRO A 43 -28.42 0.66 33.19
C PRO A 43 -27.02 0.84 32.53
N CYS A 44 -26.96 0.87 31.20
CA CYS A 44 -25.70 1.15 30.47
C CYS A 44 -25.17 2.56 30.72
N ALA A 45 -23.86 2.69 30.94
CA ALA A 45 -23.16 3.98 30.97
C ALA A 45 -22.96 4.55 29.54
N PRO A 46 -23.15 5.86 29.33
CA PRO A 46 -23.02 6.48 28.01
C PRO A 46 -21.56 6.71 27.59
N THR A 47 -21.30 6.61 26.30
CA THR A 47 -20.00 6.88 25.68
C THR A 47 -19.70 8.39 25.59
N SER A 48 -18.47 8.77 25.93
CA SER A 48 -18.00 10.16 25.88
C SER A 48 -17.80 10.64 24.44
N ARG A 49 -18.56 11.68 24.05
CA ARG A 49 -18.27 12.51 22.86
C ARG A 49 -17.19 13.56 23.21
N PRO A 50 -16.33 13.97 22.26
CA PRO A 50 -15.39 15.06 22.48
C PRO A 50 -16.09 16.40 22.63
N LEU A 51 -15.59 17.22 23.56
CA LEU A 51 -16.11 18.56 23.87
C LEU A 51 -15.66 19.59 22.84
N VAL A 52 -16.61 20.36 22.30
CA VAL A 52 -16.38 21.63 21.61
C VAL A 52 -16.97 22.73 22.50
N GLY A 53 -16.19 23.77 22.80
CA GLY A 53 -16.61 24.89 23.65
C GLY A 53 -17.71 25.77 23.01
N PRO A 54 -18.53 26.46 23.82
CA PRO A 54 -19.78 27.07 23.36
C PRO A 54 -19.61 28.46 22.73
N ALA A 55 -20.43 28.76 21.72
CA ALA A 55 -20.63 30.11 21.23
C ALA A 55 -21.73 30.83 22.04
N GLY A 56 -21.40 31.99 22.61
CA GLY A 56 -22.36 32.86 23.30
C GLY A 56 -23.26 33.62 22.32
N ARG A 57 -24.56 33.71 22.62
CA ARG A 57 -25.50 34.59 21.91
C ARG A 57 -25.54 35.97 22.55
N ALA A 58 -25.50 37.02 21.73
CA ALA A 58 -25.95 38.36 22.08
C ALA A 58 -26.92 38.86 20.98
N GLY A 59 -27.95 39.60 21.39
CA GLY A 59 -29.02 40.09 20.50
C GLY A 59 -28.67 41.38 19.73
N PRO A 60 -29.57 41.86 18.85
CA PRO A 60 -29.26 42.88 17.86
C PRO A 60 -29.41 44.32 18.39
N GLY A 61 -28.61 45.22 17.81
CA GLY A 61 -28.72 46.68 17.94
C GLY A 61 -28.22 47.35 16.65
N GLU A 62 -28.91 48.39 16.20
CA GLU A 62 -28.73 49.00 14.86
C GLU A 62 -27.66 50.10 14.81
N CYS A 63 -27.55 50.76 13.64
CA CYS A 63 -26.64 51.85 13.25
C CYS A 63 -25.18 51.44 12.97
N GLY A 64 -24.59 51.77 11.82
CA GLY A 64 -25.16 52.38 10.61
C GLY A 64 -24.04 52.68 9.61
N VAL A 65 -24.12 52.16 8.39
CA VAL A 65 -23.07 52.33 7.37
C VAL A 65 -23.62 53.10 6.17
N THR A 66 -23.11 54.32 5.99
CA THR A 66 -23.39 55.17 4.84
C THR A 66 -22.90 54.55 3.54
N ARG A 67 -23.76 54.55 2.51
CA ARG A 67 -23.37 54.18 1.13
C ARG A 67 -22.30 55.13 0.60
N ALA A 68 -21.15 54.59 0.21
CA ALA A 68 -20.28 55.17 -0.81
C ALA A 68 -20.07 54.10 -1.90
N GLY A 69 -20.32 54.47 -3.16
CA GLY A 69 -20.29 53.51 -4.27
C GLY A 69 -18.87 53.13 -4.67
N GLY A 70 -18.57 51.84 -4.66
CA GLY A 70 -17.36 51.24 -5.26
C GLY A 70 -17.77 50.05 -6.11
N GLN A 71 -17.34 50.02 -7.36
CA GLN A 71 -17.75 48.99 -8.33
C GLN A 71 -17.12 47.63 -7.97
N SER A 72 -17.93 46.56 -7.99
CA SER A 72 -17.42 45.19 -7.82
C SER A 72 -16.43 44.84 -8.94
N PRO A 73 -15.19 44.43 -8.65
CA PRO A 73 -14.36 43.77 -9.65
C PRO A 73 -15.01 42.41 -9.97
N GLY A 74 -15.35 42.20 -11.23
CA GLY A 74 -16.00 40.97 -11.67
C GLY A 74 -15.15 39.73 -11.38
N ALA A 75 -15.80 38.60 -11.09
CA ALA A 75 -15.14 37.32 -10.87
C ALA A 75 -14.38 36.88 -12.13
N GLY A 76 -13.07 37.15 -12.15
CA GLY A 76 -12.17 36.66 -13.19
C GLY A 76 -12.07 35.13 -13.17
N PRO A 77 -11.73 34.49 -14.29
CA PRO A 77 -11.53 33.04 -14.33
C PRO A 77 -10.40 32.65 -13.37
N MET A 78 -10.64 31.63 -12.53
CA MET A 78 -9.61 31.08 -11.66
C MET A 78 -8.35 30.75 -12.45
N ALA A 79 -7.20 31.21 -11.95
CA ALA A 79 -5.90 30.90 -12.53
C ALA A 79 -5.69 29.38 -12.56
N ALA A 80 -5.15 28.89 -13.68
CA ALA A 80 -4.93 27.46 -13.88
C ALA A 80 -3.86 26.93 -12.92
N GLU A 81 -4.27 26.05 -12.01
CA GLU A 81 -3.34 25.26 -11.20
C GLU A 81 -2.46 24.41 -12.13
N GLN A 82 -1.15 24.65 -12.09
CA GLN A 82 -0.19 23.79 -12.75
C GLN A 82 -0.09 22.48 -11.95
N ASP A 83 -0.10 21.33 -12.61
CA ASP A 83 0.13 20.02 -11.98
C ASP A 83 1.61 19.61 -12.13
N PRO A 84 2.49 19.94 -11.16
CA PRO A 84 3.90 19.54 -11.21
C PRO A 84 4.12 18.04 -10.96
N GLU A 85 3.19 17.33 -10.31
CA GLU A 85 3.32 15.87 -10.12
C GLU A 85 3.19 15.15 -11.46
N GLY A 86 2.21 15.55 -12.28
CA GLY A 86 2.01 15.02 -13.63
C GLY A 86 3.22 15.22 -14.55
N ARG A 87 4.07 16.23 -14.31
CA ARG A 87 5.29 16.50 -15.10
C ARG A 87 6.40 15.48 -14.85
N ALA A 88 6.52 14.93 -13.65
CA ALA A 88 7.59 13.98 -13.30
C ALA A 88 7.26 12.54 -13.73
N ALA A 89 6.00 12.14 -13.63
CA ALA A 89 5.55 10.76 -13.82
C ALA A 89 5.63 10.22 -15.27
N ALA A 90 5.87 11.08 -16.27
CA ALA A 90 5.76 10.73 -17.69
C ALA A 90 7.01 11.08 -18.54
N ARG A 91 8.11 10.32 -18.38
CA ARG A 91 9.28 10.24 -19.30
C ARG A 91 9.23 9.07 -20.32
N PRO A 92 8.88 9.25 -21.62
CA PRO A 92 8.47 8.15 -22.51
C PRO A 92 9.40 6.93 -22.65
N LEU A 93 10.72 7.09 -22.50
CA LEU A 93 11.71 6.00 -22.54
C LEU A 93 11.74 5.13 -21.27
N LEU A 94 10.93 5.44 -20.26
CA LEU A 94 10.91 4.77 -18.97
C LEU A 94 10.10 3.45 -19.03
N THR A 95 10.54 2.58 -19.93
CA THR A 95 9.89 1.35 -20.41
C THR A 95 10.93 0.28 -20.76
N ASP A 96 10.54 -0.99 -20.72
CA ASP A 96 11.35 -2.07 -21.29
C ASP A 96 11.42 -1.98 -22.82
N LEU A 97 12.59 -2.25 -23.42
CA LEU A 97 12.80 -2.24 -24.88
C LEU A 97 11.85 -3.19 -25.62
N TYR A 98 11.49 -4.33 -25.03
CA TYR A 98 10.59 -5.29 -25.67
C TYR A 98 9.20 -4.69 -25.95
N GLN A 99 8.80 -3.61 -25.27
CA GLN A 99 7.54 -2.92 -25.56
C GLN A 99 7.63 -2.23 -26.94
N ALA A 100 8.73 -1.50 -27.21
CA ALA A 100 8.97 -0.81 -28.48
C ALA A 100 9.01 -1.79 -29.67
N THR A 101 9.76 -2.89 -29.54
CA THR A 101 9.82 -3.93 -30.58
C THR A 101 8.46 -4.61 -30.80
N MET A 102 7.69 -4.79 -29.73
CA MET A 102 6.32 -5.30 -29.79
C MET A 102 5.41 -4.40 -30.64
N ALA A 103 5.47 -3.05 -30.53
CA ALA A 103 4.66 -2.19 -31.42
C ALA A 103 5.04 -2.31 -32.86
N LEU A 104 6.34 -2.32 -33.17
CA LEU A 104 6.77 -2.43 -34.56
C LEU A 104 6.17 -3.71 -35.19
N GLY A 105 6.06 -4.79 -34.40
CA GLY A 105 5.31 -6.00 -34.75
C GLY A 105 3.81 -5.76 -35.03
N TYR A 106 3.04 -5.15 -34.11
CA TYR A 106 1.60 -4.89 -34.36
C TYR A 106 1.35 -3.82 -35.43
N TRP A 107 2.24 -2.86 -35.59
CA TRP A 107 2.16 -1.81 -36.59
C TRP A 107 2.37 -2.41 -37.99
N ARG A 108 3.48 -3.14 -38.19
CA ARG A 108 3.74 -3.87 -39.45
C ARG A 108 2.66 -4.93 -39.76
N ALA A 109 2.04 -5.52 -38.74
CA ALA A 109 0.94 -6.47 -38.93
C ALA A 109 -0.43 -5.80 -39.18
N GLY A 110 -0.55 -4.46 -39.15
CA GLY A 110 -1.83 -3.74 -39.28
C GLY A 110 -2.75 -3.85 -38.06
N ARG A 111 -2.26 -4.38 -36.94
CA ARG A 111 -3.04 -4.73 -35.73
C ARG A 111 -3.01 -3.68 -34.62
N ALA A 112 -2.21 -2.62 -34.77
CA ALA A 112 -2.04 -1.54 -33.79
C ALA A 112 -3.35 -0.78 -33.45
N GLN A 113 -4.41 -0.96 -34.25
CA GLN A 113 -5.75 -0.37 -34.08
C GLN A 113 -6.81 -1.35 -33.54
N GLU A 114 -6.47 -2.63 -33.34
CA GLU A 114 -7.44 -3.63 -32.88
C GLU A 114 -7.92 -3.34 -31.45
N ALA A 115 -9.23 -3.43 -31.23
CA ALA A 115 -9.79 -3.30 -29.89
C ALA A 115 -9.36 -4.48 -29.00
N ALA A 116 -8.47 -4.21 -28.04
CA ALA A 116 -7.90 -5.19 -27.14
C ALA A 116 -8.24 -4.89 -25.67
N GLU A 117 -8.64 -5.94 -24.95
CA GLU A 117 -9.13 -5.88 -23.59
C GLU A 117 -8.19 -6.66 -22.65
N PHE A 118 -7.75 -5.97 -21.61
CA PHE A 118 -6.81 -6.46 -20.61
C PHE A 118 -7.37 -6.35 -19.20
N GLU A 119 -6.85 -7.19 -18.31
CA GLU A 119 -7.18 -7.21 -16.89
C GLU A 119 -5.90 -7.19 -16.05
N LEU A 120 -5.96 -6.44 -14.94
CA LEU A 120 -4.93 -6.43 -13.90
C LEU A 120 -5.42 -7.24 -12.71
N PHE A 121 -4.57 -8.15 -12.25
CA PHE A 121 -4.91 -9.13 -11.23
C PHE A 121 -3.63 -9.60 -10.51
N PHE A 122 -3.64 -9.83 -9.20
CA PHE A 122 -2.49 -10.37 -8.45
C PHE A 122 -2.58 -11.88 -8.25
N ARG A 123 -1.56 -12.53 -7.65
CA ARG A 123 -1.43 -13.99 -7.74
C ARG A 123 -1.41 -14.75 -6.43
N ARG A 124 -1.10 -14.10 -5.32
CA ARG A 124 -1.20 -14.62 -3.96
C ARG A 124 -1.39 -13.41 -3.05
N CYS A 125 -2.20 -13.53 -2.01
CA CYS A 125 -2.33 -12.45 -1.03
C CYS A 125 -0.98 -12.16 -0.35
N PRO A 126 -0.63 -10.87 -0.19
CA PRO A 126 0.69 -10.51 0.27
C PRO A 126 0.85 -10.87 1.75
N PHE A 127 2.09 -11.11 2.17
CA PHE A 127 2.44 -11.36 3.58
C PHE A 127 1.76 -12.61 4.18
N GLY A 128 1.24 -13.51 3.35
CA GLY A 128 0.47 -14.69 3.79
C GLY A 128 -0.95 -14.38 4.30
N GLY A 129 -1.46 -13.16 4.11
CA GLY A 129 -2.82 -12.77 4.49
C GLY A 129 -3.91 -13.33 3.56
N ALA A 130 -5.17 -12.96 3.78
CA ALA A 130 -6.31 -13.37 2.94
C ALA A 130 -6.74 -12.34 1.89
N PHE A 131 -6.31 -11.08 2.02
CA PHE A 131 -6.79 -9.95 1.22
C PHE A 131 -5.64 -9.02 0.79
N ALA A 132 -5.94 -8.12 -0.14
CA ALA A 132 -5.19 -6.88 -0.36
C ALA A 132 -6.17 -5.69 -0.39
N LEU A 133 -5.71 -4.48 -0.06
CA LEU A 133 -6.47 -3.24 -0.22
C LEU A 133 -6.23 -2.59 -1.57
N ALA A 134 -7.31 -2.22 -2.27
CA ALA A 134 -7.32 -1.46 -3.52
C ALA A 134 -6.69 -0.07 -3.33
N ALA A 135 -5.67 0.29 -4.14
CA ALA A 135 -4.90 1.53 -3.99
C ALA A 135 -4.16 1.90 -5.29
N GLY A 136 -3.89 3.20 -5.50
CA GLY A 136 -3.10 3.71 -6.62
C GLY A 136 -3.92 4.18 -7.83
N LEU A 137 -5.25 3.99 -7.83
CA LEU A 137 -6.13 4.46 -8.90
C LEU A 137 -5.98 5.97 -9.14
N ARG A 138 -5.79 6.74 -8.06
CA ARG A 138 -5.54 8.18 -8.14
C ARG A 138 -4.30 8.52 -8.97
N ASP A 139 -3.21 7.84 -8.70
CA ASP A 139 -1.93 8.08 -9.39
C ASP A 139 -1.97 7.51 -10.82
N CYS A 140 -2.67 6.39 -11.03
CA CYS A 140 -3.01 5.94 -12.38
C CYS A 140 -3.80 7.00 -13.15
N VAL A 141 -4.90 7.54 -12.63
CA VAL A 141 -5.70 8.56 -13.34
C VAL A 141 -4.87 9.81 -13.64
N ARG A 142 -4.00 10.26 -12.72
CA ARG A 142 -3.05 11.36 -12.95
C ARG A 142 -2.10 11.05 -14.09
N PHE A 143 -1.41 9.91 -14.02
CA PHE A 143 -0.55 9.42 -15.10
C PHE A 143 -1.28 9.40 -16.46
N LEU A 144 -2.51 8.86 -16.49
CA LEU A 144 -3.32 8.70 -17.72
C LEU A 144 -3.88 10.02 -18.26
N ARG A 145 -3.77 11.12 -17.50
CA ARG A 145 -4.06 12.48 -17.99
C ARG A 145 -2.79 13.17 -18.51
N ALA A 146 -1.66 12.92 -17.86
CA ALA A 146 -0.35 13.46 -18.24
C ALA A 146 0.23 12.80 -19.51
N PHE A 147 -0.01 11.50 -19.73
CA PHE A 147 0.55 10.76 -20.86
C PHE A 147 0.02 11.23 -22.22
N ARG A 148 0.91 11.86 -22.98
CA ARG A 148 0.80 12.17 -24.41
C ARG A 148 2.20 12.09 -25.01
N LEU A 149 2.37 11.45 -26.16
CA LEU A 149 3.68 11.38 -26.82
C LEU A 149 3.97 12.55 -27.79
N ARG A 150 3.20 13.64 -27.69
CA ARG A 150 3.29 14.85 -28.54
C ARG A 150 4.22 15.92 -27.96
N ASP A 151 5.00 16.58 -28.82
CA ASP A 151 5.85 17.71 -28.44
C ASP A 151 5.07 18.88 -27.82
N ALA A 152 5.66 19.52 -26.80
CA ALA A 152 5.32 20.89 -26.41
C ALA A 152 6.03 21.90 -27.33
N GLY A 153 5.76 21.82 -28.63
CA GLY A 153 6.37 22.70 -29.62
C GLY A 153 5.76 22.53 -31.01
N SER A 154 5.62 23.67 -31.71
CA SER A 154 5.30 23.77 -33.14
C SER A 154 3.94 23.28 -33.64
N SER A 155 3.09 24.28 -33.90
CA SER A 155 2.25 24.46 -35.11
C SER A 155 0.73 24.53 -34.90
N ARG A 156 0.17 25.62 -35.43
CA ARG A 156 -1.25 25.98 -35.43
C ARG A 156 -1.84 25.52 -36.77
N PRO A 157 -2.81 24.59 -36.82
CA PRO A 157 -3.54 24.33 -38.07
C PRO A 157 -4.40 25.55 -38.42
N ARG A 158 -4.44 25.93 -39.70
CA ARG A 158 -5.28 27.04 -40.17
C ARG A 158 -6.78 26.71 -40.03
N ALA A 159 -7.53 27.67 -39.52
CA ALA A 159 -8.98 27.89 -39.69
C ALA A 159 -9.93 26.66 -39.68
N ARG A 160 -10.48 26.35 -38.50
CA ARG A 160 -11.88 25.88 -38.33
C ARG A 160 -12.51 26.64 -37.15
N PRO A 161 -13.84 26.87 -37.15
CA PRO A 161 -14.51 27.64 -36.10
C PRO A 161 -14.40 26.94 -34.74
N ALA A 162 -14.35 27.75 -33.67
CA ALA A 162 -13.78 27.34 -32.39
C ALA A 162 -14.67 26.38 -31.57
N PRO A 163 -14.10 25.29 -31.04
CA PRO A 163 -14.52 24.76 -29.74
C PRO A 163 -13.90 25.61 -28.60
N ARG A 164 -14.54 25.54 -27.41
CA ARG A 164 -14.13 26.23 -26.16
C ARG A 164 -12.64 26.05 -25.80
N PRO A 165 -12.02 26.99 -25.06
CA PRO A 165 -10.57 27.05 -24.89
C PRO A 165 -10.00 25.75 -24.31
N ALA A 166 -9.15 25.09 -25.10
CA ALA A 166 -8.39 23.95 -24.64
C ALA A 166 -7.30 24.42 -23.66
N ILE A 167 -7.28 23.81 -22.48
CA ILE A 167 -6.31 24.09 -21.41
C ILE A 167 -4.90 23.80 -21.94
N ALA A 168 -4.04 24.81 -21.96
CA ALA A 168 -2.64 24.67 -22.34
C ALA A 168 -1.83 24.13 -21.14
N THR A 169 -1.61 22.82 -21.09
CA THR A 169 -0.61 22.21 -20.20
C THR A 169 0.69 21.98 -20.98
N ALA A 170 1.83 22.19 -20.33
CA ALA A 170 3.12 21.79 -20.89
C ALA A 170 3.19 20.26 -20.99
N HIS A 171 3.53 19.75 -22.18
CA HIS A 171 3.43 18.34 -22.55
C HIS A 171 4.81 17.71 -22.79
N HIS A 172 5.03 16.47 -22.36
CA HIS A 172 6.27 15.73 -22.63
C HIS A 172 6.03 14.57 -23.59
N GLY A 173 6.17 14.87 -24.87
CA GLY A 173 6.15 13.88 -25.93
C GLY A 173 7.41 13.02 -26.00
N LEU A 174 7.44 12.10 -26.97
CA LEU A 174 8.71 11.52 -27.43
C LEU A 174 9.51 12.64 -28.11
N SER A 175 10.48 13.19 -27.37
CA SER A 175 11.31 14.27 -27.87
C SER A 175 12.18 13.79 -29.05
N PRO A 176 12.72 14.70 -29.88
CA PRO A 176 13.61 14.30 -30.97
C PRO A 176 14.80 13.42 -30.51
N PRO A 177 15.46 13.69 -29.36
CA PRO A 177 16.44 12.76 -28.78
C PRO A 177 15.88 11.38 -28.41
N ASP A 178 14.66 11.29 -27.87
CA ASP A 178 14.04 9.99 -27.53
C ASP A 178 13.78 9.16 -28.78
N VAL A 179 13.33 9.80 -29.87
CA VAL A 179 13.13 9.14 -31.17
C VAL A 179 14.46 8.72 -31.79
N GLN A 180 15.51 9.56 -31.71
CA GLN A 180 16.85 9.21 -32.17
C GLN A 180 17.40 7.99 -31.42
N PHE A 181 17.18 7.91 -30.11
CA PHE A 181 17.54 6.73 -29.31
C PHE A 181 16.72 5.49 -29.71
N LEU A 182 15.40 5.61 -29.87
CA LEU A 182 14.57 4.48 -30.32
C LEU A 182 14.98 3.98 -31.71
N ALA A 183 15.35 4.88 -32.63
CA ALA A 183 15.83 4.53 -33.96
C ALA A 183 17.20 3.83 -33.94
N SER A 184 18.04 4.04 -32.91
CA SER A 184 19.34 3.36 -32.80
C SER A 184 19.26 1.96 -32.18
N VAL A 185 18.15 1.62 -31.49
CA VAL A 185 17.93 0.30 -30.85
C VAL A 185 16.89 -0.58 -31.56
N LEU A 186 16.13 -0.01 -32.49
CA LEU A 186 15.21 -0.74 -33.39
C LEU A 186 15.93 -1.10 -34.71
N PRO A 187 15.36 -2.01 -35.54
CA PRO A 187 15.94 -2.35 -36.83
C PRO A 187 16.15 -1.11 -37.72
N PRO A 188 17.26 -1.01 -38.48
CA PRO A 188 17.58 0.19 -39.27
C PRO A 188 16.61 0.42 -40.44
N ASP A 189 15.84 -0.59 -40.83
CA ASP A 189 14.75 -0.54 -41.80
C ASP A 189 13.40 -0.08 -41.18
N THR A 190 13.39 0.39 -39.92
CA THR A 190 12.17 0.88 -39.27
C THR A 190 11.68 2.15 -39.95
N GLU A 191 10.48 2.11 -40.52
CA GLU A 191 9.90 3.19 -41.30
C GLU A 191 9.69 4.46 -40.46
N PRO A 192 10.05 5.67 -40.96
CA PRO A 192 9.83 6.94 -40.25
C PRO A 192 8.37 7.14 -39.75
N ALA A 193 7.40 6.65 -40.52
CA ALA A 193 5.97 6.68 -40.17
C ALA A 193 5.64 5.97 -38.85
N PHE A 194 6.43 4.97 -38.44
CA PHE A 194 6.28 4.32 -37.13
C PHE A 194 6.63 5.28 -35.98
N PHE A 195 7.65 6.11 -36.13
CA PHE A 195 8.03 7.09 -35.10
C PHE A 195 7.03 8.25 -35.02
N GLU A 196 6.48 8.71 -36.14
CA GLU A 196 5.38 9.68 -36.13
C GLU A 196 4.12 9.11 -35.45
N HIS A 197 3.82 7.83 -35.72
CA HIS A 197 2.76 7.09 -35.06
C HIS A 197 3.00 6.97 -33.54
N LEU A 198 4.24 6.73 -33.10
CA LEU A 198 4.59 6.79 -31.68
C LEU A 198 4.42 8.21 -31.10
N ARG A 199 4.79 9.29 -31.81
CA ARG A 199 4.54 10.68 -31.32
C ARG A 199 3.04 11.02 -31.23
N ALA A 200 2.21 10.44 -32.10
CA ALA A 200 0.77 10.67 -32.10
C ALA A 200 0.03 10.01 -30.91
N LEU A 201 0.63 9.03 -30.23
CA LEU A 201 0.02 8.26 -29.15
C LEU A 201 -0.48 9.12 -27.98
N ASP A 202 -1.70 8.81 -27.52
CA ASP A 202 -2.27 9.41 -26.32
C ASP A 202 -3.30 8.50 -25.61
N CYS A 203 -3.94 9.05 -24.58
CA CYS A 203 -4.86 8.36 -23.70
C CYS A 203 -6.33 8.32 -24.15
N SER A 204 -6.67 8.95 -25.29
CA SER A 204 -8.05 9.36 -25.64
C SER A 204 -9.01 8.21 -26.01
N GLY A 205 -8.51 7.08 -26.49
CA GLY A 205 -9.35 5.94 -26.87
C GLY A 205 -9.72 4.99 -25.73
N VAL A 206 -9.19 5.23 -24.52
CA VAL A 206 -9.21 4.22 -23.45
C VAL A 206 -10.32 4.41 -22.43
N THR A 207 -10.91 3.26 -22.10
CA THR A 207 -11.86 3.04 -21.01
C THR A 207 -11.15 2.27 -19.88
N VAL A 208 -11.48 2.52 -18.61
CA VAL A 208 -10.95 1.80 -17.43
C VAL A 208 -12.08 1.54 -16.43
N ARG A 209 -12.26 0.28 -16.03
CA ARG A 209 -13.07 -0.09 -14.86
C ARG A 209 -12.21 -0.66 -13.74
N ALA A 210 -12.30 -0.09 -12.55
CA ALA A 210 -11.45 -0.44 -11.41
C ALA A 210 -12.24 -0.53 -10.10
N LEU A 211 -11.69 -1.28 -9.14
CA LEU A 211 -12.10 -1.20 -7.74
C LEU A 211 -11.92 0.24 -7.22
N PRO A 212 -12.88 0.79 -6.46
CA PRO A 212 -12.64 1.98 -5.63
C PRO A 212 -11.46 1.78 -4.67
N GLU A 213 -10.68 2.81 -4.40
CA GLU A 213 -9.59 2.71 -3.40
C GLU A 213 -10.16 2.42 -2.00
N GLY A 214 -9.47 1.59 -1.23
CA GLY A 214 -9.94 1.01 0.04
C GLY A 214 -10.75 -0.28 -0.12
N SER A 215 -11.18 -0.67 -1.32
CA SER A 215 -11.86 -1.96 -1.53
C SER A 215 -10.97 -3.15 -1.14
N LEU A 216 -11.56 -4.17 -0.52
CA LEU A 216 -10.90 -5.48 -0.40
C LEU A 216 -10.85 -6.19 -1.76
N ALA A 217 -9.68 -6.73 -2.11
CA ALA A 217 -9.43 -7.48 -3.33
C ALA A 217 -8.92 -8.90 -3.02
N PHE A 218 -9.42 -9.90 -3.77
CA PHE A 218 -9.35 -11.32 -3.36
C PHE A 218 -8.99 -12.34 -4.46
N PRO A 219 -8.51 -13.54 -4.06
CA PRO A 219 -8.04 -14.64 -4.92
C PRO A 219 -9.04 -15.48 -5.78
N GLY A 220 -9.26 -15.08 -7.05
CA GLY A 220 -9.71 -15.94 -8.19
C GLY A 220 -8.86 -17.17 -8.60
N VAL A 221 -8.68 -18.15 -7.70
CA VAL A 221 -7.82 -19.38 -7.69
C VAL A 221 -7.64 -20.22 -8.99
N SER A 222 -6.52 -20.94 -9.15
CA SER A 222 -6.48 -22.20 -9.93
C SER A 222 -5.58 -23.24 -9.26
N ALA A 223 -5.95 -24.52 -9.36
CA ALA A 223 -5.45 -25.59 -8.49
C ALA A 223 -4.39 -26.52 -9.13
N GLY A 224 -3.51 -27.06 -8.29
CA GLY A 224 -2.60 -28.17 -8.57
C GLY A 224 -2.37 -28.98 -7.27
N ARG A 225 -2.23 -30.31 -7.37
CA ARG A 225 -2.23 -31.26 -6.25
C ARG A 225 -0.82 -31.83 -6.03
N PRO A 226 -0.29 -31.94 -4.79
CA PRO A 226 0.80 -32.86 -4.50
C PRO A 226 0.24 -34.27 -4.30
N GLY A 227 0.77 -35.24 -5.03
CA GLY A 227 0.64 -36.64 -4.67
C GLY A 227 1.77 -37.03 -3.71
N ALA A 228 1.43 -37.68 -2.60
CA ALA A 228 2.35 -38.48 -1.80
C ALA A 228 1.53 -39.63 -1.21
N GLY A 229 1.91 -40.86 -1.52
CA GLY A 229 1.27 -42.03 -0.94
C GLY A 229 1.77 -42.27 0.49
N ALA A 230 0.85 -42.53 1.40
CA ALA A 230 1.13 -43.21 2.66
C ALA A 230 0.06 -44.31 2.79
N GLY A 231 0.49 -45.57 2.76
CA GLY A 231 -0.40 -46.71 2.92
C GLY A 231 -0.83 -46.89 4.37
N GLU A 232 -2.02 -47.47 4.53
CA GLU A 232 -2.47 -48.36 5.63
C GLU A 232 -2.01 -48.03 7.07
N ARG A 233 -2.91 -47.88 8.05
CA ARG A 233 -3.62 -49.04 8.62
C ARG A 233 -4.95 -48.72 9.35
N SER A 234 -5.82 -49.72 9.28
CA SER A 234 -7.07 -50.02 10.01
C SER A 234 -7.41 -49.34 11.35
N GLY A 235 -8.70 -48.99 11.51
CA GLY A 235 -9.41 -48.83 12.79
C GLY A 235 -10.93 -48.65 12.57
N ARG A 236 -11.78 -49.47 13.21
CA ARG A 236 -13.27 -49.47 13.07
C ARG A 236 -13.98 -48.70 14.20
N ARG A 237 -15.30 -48.48 14.03
CA ARG A 237 -16.34 -48.00 15.00
C ARG A 237 -16.41 -46.46 15.15
N GLN A 238 -17.58 -45.82 15.36
CA GLN A 238 -19.00 -46.19 15.16
C GLN A 238 -19.80 -44.90 14.87
N ALA A 239 -21.09 -44.99 14.53
CA ALA A 239 -21.90 -43.85 14.07
C ALA A 239 -22.30 -42.88 15.19
N ASP A 240 -22.47 -41.59 14.84
CA ASP A 240 -23.52 -40.76 15.44
C ASP A 240 -23.93 -39.57 14.55
N SER A 241 -25.14 -39.03 14.77
CA SER A 241 -25.85 -38.16 13.82
C SER A 241 -25.92 -36.68 14.22
N ALA A 242 -25.47 -35.78 13.34
CA ALA A 242 -25.60 -34.32 13.46
C ALA A 242 -25.44 -33.63 12.07
N PRO A 243 -26.03 -32.43 11.83
CA PRO A 243 -26.07 -31.83 10.50
C PRO A 243 -24.68 -31.45 9.97
N ARG A 244 -24.50 -31.61 8.65
CA ARG A 244 -23.22 -31.51 7.94
C ARG A 244 -22.56 -30.13 8.08
N ARG A 245 -21.67 -29.98 9.07
CA ARG A 245 -20.69 -28.89 9.10
C ARG A 245 -19.76 -29.01 7.90
N TYR A 246 -19.66 -27.96 7.08
CA TYR A 246 -18.75 -27.89 5.94
C TYR A 246 -17.28 -28.09 6.39
N ARG A 247 -16.69 -29.24 6.07
CA ARG A 247 -15.25 -29.46 6.27
C ARG A 247 -14.48 -28.68 5.22
N CYS A 248 -13.85 -27.58 5.65
CA CYS A 248 -13.03 -26.72 4.80
C CYS A 248 -11.80 -27.46 4.24
N CYS A 249 -11.76 -27.67 2.92
CA CYS A 249 -10.58 -28.17 2.23
C CYS A 249 -9.53 -27.05 2.06
N ARG A 250 -8.33 -27.23 2.60
CA ARG A 250 -7.19 -26.33 2.40
C ARG A 250 -6.68 -26.41 0.94
N CYS A 251 -6.76 -25.32 0.17
CA CYS A 251 -6.12 -25.14 -1.15
C CYS A 251 -5.77 -23.65 -1.40
N PRO A 252 -4.63 -23.28 -2.04
CA PRO A 252 -4.17 -21.89 -2.19
C PRO A 252 -4.66 -21.12 -3.44
N GLY A 253 -4.84 -19.78 -3.35
CA GLY A 253 -5.56 -18.93 -4.35
C GLY A 253 -4.87 -17.67 -4.94
N ARG A 254 -5.45 -17.07 -6.02
CA ARG A 254 -4.83 -16.06 -6.95
C ARG A 254 -5.83 -15.01 -7.55
N SER A 255 -5.61 -13.68 -7.57
CA SER A 255 -6.63 -12.60 -7.33
C SER A 255 -6.90 -11.48 -8.37
N TRP A 256 -8.04 -10.75 -8.36
CA TRP A 256 -8.44 -9.70 -9.37
C TRP A 256 -8.57 -8.24 -8.90
N TRP A 257 -8.28 -7.26 -9.78
CA TRP A 257 -8.18 -5.82 -9.44
C TRP A 257 -8.82 -4.80 -10.42
N CYS A 258 -8.73 -5.03 -11.73
CA CYS A 258 -9.15 -4.05 -12.76
C CYS A 258 -9.56 -4.79 -14.05
N SER A 259 -10.67 -4.41 -14.70
CA SER A 259 -11.04 -4.98 -16.00
C SER A 259 -11.30 -3.94 -17.09
N CYS A 260 -10.95 -4.36 -18.29
CA CYS A 260 -11.43 -3.89 -19.57
C CYS A 260 -11.01 -2.48 -20.02
N TRP A 261 -10.31 -2.53 -21.16
CA TRP A 261 -9.99 -1.42 -22.03
C TRP A 261 -10.81 -1.68 -23.30
N ARG A 262 -11.76 -0.80 -23.63
CA ARG A 262 -12.65 -0.97 -24.79
C ARG A 262 -12.90 0.37 -25.45
N ARG A 263 -12.80 0.39 -26.79
CA ARG A 263 -13.43 1.41 -27.63
C ARG A 263 -14.73 0.84 -28.17
N ARG A 264 -15.84 1.59 -28.07
CA ARG A 264 -16.99 1.40 -28.96
C ARG A 264 -16.67 2.16 -30.24
N SER A 265 -16.74 1.50 -31.39
CA SER A 265 -17.00 2.18 -32.67
C SER A 265 -18.45 2.68 -32.63
N SER A 266 -18.63 4.00 -32.73
CA SER A 266 -19.94 4.59 -32.98
C SER A 266 -20.30 4.34 -34.44
N ALA A 267 -21.43 3.67 -34.68
CA ALA A 267 -22.08 3.61 -35.98
C ALA A 267 -22.82 4.94 -36.27
N TRP A 268 -23.48 5.00 -37.44
CA TRP A 268 -24.17 6.15 -38.08
C TRP A 268 -23.21 7.07 -38.88
N SER A 269 -23.48 7.43 -40.14
CA SER A 269 -24.71 7.32 -40.95
C SER A 269 -24.47 6.74 -42.36
N ALA A 270 -25.55 6.37 -43.05
CA ALA A 270 -25.54 5.71 -44.37
C ALA A 270 -25.49 6.67 -45.57
N MET A 271 -25.45 6.07 -46.79
CA MET A 271 -25.60 6.59 -48.17
C MET A 271 -24.29 6.75 -48.99
N PRO A 272 -24.32 6.54 -50.32
CA PRO A 272 -24.83 5.33 -50.99
C PRO A 272 -23.92 4.82 -52.14
N GLY A 273 -24.11 3.57 -52.58
CA GLY A 273 -23.85 3.13 -53.97
C GLY A 273 -22.40 2.83 -54.38
N GLY A 274 -22.09 1.55 -54.60
CA GLY A 274 -20.85 1.10 -55.25
C GLY A 274 -20.78 -0.43 -55.31
N ALA A 275 -21.13 -1.04 -56.45
CA ALA A 275 -21.22 -2.49 -56.60
C ALA A 275 -19.83 -3.17 -56.74
N PRO A 276 -19.65 -4.42 -56.25
CA PRO A 276 -18.38 -5.14 -56.35
C PRO A 276 -18.25 -5.91 -57.68
N PRO A 277 -17.05 -6.00 -58.28
CA PRO A 277 -16.78 -6.93 -59.38
C PRO A 277 -16.60 -8.37 -58.87
N ALA A 278 -17.01 -9.35 -59.68
CA ALA A 278 -17.11 -10.74 -59.27
C ALA A 278 -16.01 -11.66 -59.86
N ARG A 279 -15.62 -12.65 -59.05
CA ARG A 279 -15.14 -14.02 -59.39
C ARG A 279 -14.03 -14.20 -60.45
N GLY A 280 -12.93 -14.82 -60.00
CA GLY A 280 -12.12 -15.73 -60.80
C GLY A 280 -11.96 -17.09 -60.10
N ARG A 281 -12.57 -18.16 -60.64
CA ARG A 281 -12.30 -19.56 -60.24
C ARG A 281 -11.30 -20.17 -61.21
N LYS A 282 -10.34 -20.97 -60.72
CA LYS A 282 -9.79 -22.12 -61.46
C LYS A 282 -9.44 -23.26 -60.49
N ALA A 283 -9.98 -24.45 -60.76
CA ALA A 283 -9.31 -25.72 -60.46
C ALA A 283 -8.12 -25.86 -61.44
N GLY A 284 -7.08 -26.65 -61.24
CA GLY A 284 -6.84 -27.77 -60.32
C GLY A 284 -6.24 -28.92 -61.14
N LEU A 285 -5.24 -29.65 -60.62
CA LEU A 285 -4.69 -30.88 -61.21
C LEU A 285 -3.76 -31.58 -60.20
N ALA A 286 -3.60 -32.90 -60.31
CA ALA A 286 -2.90 -33.73 -59.34
C ALA A 286 -1.94 -34.73 -60.01
N SER A 287 -0.76 -34.94 -59.40
CA SER A 287 0.21 -36.05 -59.56
C SER A 287 1.56 -35.57 -58.96
N GLY A 288 2.44 -36.36 -58.37
CA GLY A 288 2.47 -37.82 -58.17
C GLY A 288 3.52 -38.20 -57.10
N ALA A 289 3.83 -39.49 -56.96
CA ALA A 289 4.60 -40.05 -55.83
C ALA A 289 6.15 -39.99 -55.97
N GLY A 290 6.86 -40.23 -54.86
CA GLY A 290 8.32 -40.36 -54.78
C GLY A 290 8.85 -39.98 -53.37
N ALA A 291 8.75 -40.87 -52.37
CA ALA A 291 9.74 -41.91 -52.02
C ALA A 291 10.98 -41.38 -51.26
N ARG A 292 11.21 -41.94 -50.06
CA ARG A 292 12.41 -41.72 -49.22
C ARG A 292 13.65 -42.42 -49.84
N PRO A 293 14.86 -42.16 -49.32
CA PRO A 293 15.42 -43.21 -48.45
C PRO A 293 16.11 -42.72 -47.17
N SER A 294 16.32 -43.67 -46.27
CA SER A 294 16.95 -43.57 -44.96
C SER A 294 18.48 -43.72 -45.00
N GLY A 295 19.21 -42.97 -44.15
CA GLY A 295 20.62 -43.23 -43.81
C GLY A 295 20.76 -43.74 -42.37
N ARG A 296 21.61 -44.76 -42.15
CA ARG A 296 21.74 -45.51 -40.89
C ARG A 296 23.00 -45.10 -40.10
N ALA A 297 22.98 -45.27 -38.79
CA ALA A 297 24.08 -44.91 -37.88
C ALA A 297 25.31 -45.82 -37.97
N LEU A 298 26.49 -45.31 -37.54
CA LEU A 298 27.61 -46.11 -37.04
C LEU A 298 28.33 -45.39 -35.87
N ARG A 299 29.05 -46.17 -35.05
CA ARG A 299 29.72 -45.76 -33.79
C ARG A 299 31.22 -45.56 -33.98
N GLY A 300 31.87 -44.85 -33.05
CA GLY A 300 33.27 -45.14 -32.67
C GLY A 300 34.07 -43.97 -32.09
N GLY A 301 34.91 -44.25 -31.08
CA GLY A 301 36.04 -43.39 -30.69
C GLY A 301 35.98 -42.72 -29.31
N ALA A 302 36.68 -43.29 -28.33
CA ALA A 302 37.16 -42.56 -27.15
C ALA A 302 38.66 -42.26 -27.31
N PRO A 303 39.23 -41.33 -26.53
CA PRO A 303 40.30 -41.78 -25.62
C PRO A 303 40.24 -41.16 -24.20
N ARG A 304 41.13 -41.64 -23.32
CA ARG A 304 41.22 -41.34 -21.89
C ARG A 304 42.26 -40.25 -21.55
N GLY A 305 42.08 -39.64 -20.37
CA GLY A 305 43.13 -38.96 -19.59
C GLY A 305 43.12 -37.43 -19.73
N GLY A 306 43.31 -36.64 -18.67
CA GLY A 306 43.43 -36.97 -17.25
C GLY A 306 44.22 -35.89 -16.49
N ARG A 307 43.64 -35.36 -15.40
CA ARG A 307 44.24 -34.63 -14.24
C ARG A 307 43.12 -33.83 -13.58
N GLY A 308 43.09 -33.83 -12.25
CA GLY A 308 42.12 -33.05 -11.48
C GLY A 308 42.77 -31.82 -10.85
N GLU A 309 41.98 -30.78 -10.64
CA GLU A 309 42.21 -29.75 -9.63
C GLU A 309 40.85 -29.34 -9.07
N GLY A 310 40.72 -29.34 -7.74
CA GLY A 310 39.52 -28.82 -7.06
C GLY A 310 39.78 -27.40 -6.57
N ARG A 311 38.80 -26.50 -6.71
CA ARG A 311 38.76 -25.23 -5.96
C ARG A 311 37.35 -24.64 -5.88
N GLY A 312 36.97 -24.21 -4.67
CA GLY A 312 36.21 -22.97 -4.45
C GLY A 312 34.71 -22.95 -4.76
N ARG A 313 33.88 -23.16 -3.72
CA ARG A 313 32.51 -22.63 -3.72
C ARG A 313 32.54 -21.10 -3.69
N GLY A 314 32.33 -20.45 -4.83
CA GLY A 314 32.19 -19.00 -4.93
C GLY A 314 30.77 -18.53 -4.61
N LEU A 315 30.50 -18.15 -3.35
CA LEU A 315 29.28 -17.43 -2.96
C LEU A 315 29.27 -16.01 -3.56
N ARG A 316 28.77 -15.84 -4.79
CA ARG A 316 28.43 -14.51 -5.31
C ARG A 316 27.05 -14.09 -4.82
N ARG A 317 27.04 -13.22 -3.81
CA ARG A 317 25.86 -12.42 -3.42
C ARG A 317 25.45 -11.55 -4.61
N GLY A 318 24.35 -11.89 -5.26
CA GLY A 318 23.66 -11.00 -6.20
C GLY A 318 22.55 -10.25 -5.48
N SER A 319 22.77 -8.97 -5.16
CA SER A 319 21.70 -8.09 -4.67
C SER A 319 20.78 -7.71 -5.84
N PRO A 320 19.47 -7.98 -5.79
CA PRO A 320 18.53 -7.40 -6.73
C PRO A 320 18.16 -5.98 -6.26
N ALA A 321 18.75 -4.97 -6.90
CA ALA A 321 18.35 -3.58 -6.68
C ALA A 321 16.93 -3.33 -7.23
N ALA A 322 16.22 -2.39 -6.59
CA ALA A 322 14.79 -2.17 -6.79
C ALA A 322 14.40 -1.83 -8.25
N ALA A 323 13.32 -2.48 -8.73
CA ALA A 323 12.63 -2.11 -9.95
C ALA A 323 11.31 -1.39 -9.61
N VAL A 324 11.36 -0.05 -9.59
CA VAL A 324 10.19 0.83 -9.55
C VAL A 324 10.00 1.41 -10.95
N GLN A 325 8.79 1.35 -11.54
CA GLN A 325 8.37 2.14 -12.73
C GLN A 325 6.93 1.86 -13.20
N ALA A 326 6.29 2.81 -13.94
CA ALA A 326 4.85 2.68 -14.29
C ALA A 326 4.16 3.67 -15.29
N TRP A 327 3.45 3.15 -16.33
CA TRP A 327 2.74 3.84 -17.45
C TRP A 327 1.38 3.31 -18.03
N GLY A 328 0.81 4.06 -18.98
CA GLY A 328 -0.23 3.74 -20.00
C GLY A 328 0.11 4.43 -21.34
N ARG A 329 -0.69 4.48 -22.43
CA ARG A 329 -2.08 4.02 -22.71
C ARG A 329 -2.29 3.54 -24.18
N LEU A 330 -3.33 2.74 -24.46
CA LEU A 330 -3.61 2.09 -25.76
C LEU A 330 -4.78 2.76 -26.52
N ALA A 331 -4.47 3.72 -27.38
CA ALA A 331 -5.43 4.38 -28.27
C ALA A 331 -4.76 4.85 -29.56
N PRO A 332 -5.57 5.26 -30.55
CA PRO A 332 -5.61 4.57 -31.83
C PRO A 332 -4.21 4.40 -32.46
N GLY A 333 -3.62 3.21 -32.34
CA GLY A 333 -2.32 2.89 -32.93
C GLY A 333 -1.21 2.80 -31.89
N GLY A 334 -1.08 1.64 -31.24
CA GLY A 334 -0.10 1.47 -30.17
C GLY A 334 0.38 0.04 -29.92
N LEU A 335 1.37 -0.06 -29.02
CA LEU A 335 2.15 -1.25 -28.72
C LEU A 335 1.29 -2.42 -28.14
N PRO A 336 1.57 -3.70 -28.46
CA PRO A 336 1.24 -4.80 -27.56
C PRO A 336 1.94 -4.56 -26.24
N GLY A 337 1.17 -4.60 -25.17
CA GLY A 337 1.68 -4.23 -23.86
C GLY A 337 1.77 -2.73 -23.70
N LEU A 338 1.65 -2.31 -22.46
CA LEU A 338 1.90 -0.95 -22.04
C LEU A 338 3.01 -0.99 -21.00
N PRO A 339 3.77 0.10 -20.84
CA PRO A 339 4.79 0.14 -19.81
C PRO A 339 4.13 0.12 -18.42
N PRO A 340 4.88 -0.07 -17.33
CA PRO A 340 4.39 -0.82 -16.15
C PRO A 340 3.32 -0.16 -15.22
N GLY A 341 2.37 0.65 -15.68
CA GLY A 341 1.56 1.59 -14.87
C GLY A 341 0.57 0.95 -13.93
N PRO A 342 -0.32 0.13 -14.50
CA PRO A 342 -1.10 -0.83 -13.73
C PRO A 342 -0.25 -1.74 -12.81
N LEU A 343 1.09 -1.79 -12.96
CA LEU A 343 1.96 -2.57 -12.07
C LEU A 343 2.60 -1.73 -10.94
N SER A 344 2.75 -0.40 -11.02
CA SER A 344 3.05 0.38 -9.80
C SER A 344 1.87 0.45 -8.85
N LEU A 345 0.62 0.36 -9.35
CA LEU A 345 -0.57 0.12 -8.53
C LEU A 345 -0.25 -0.88 -7.44
N CYS A 346 0.41 -1.97 -7.82
CA CYS A 346 0.77 -3.09 -6.97
C CYS A 346 1.75 -2.76 -5.84
N SER A 347 2.55 -1.70 -5.96
CA SER A 347 3.34 -1.14 -4.85
C SER A 347 2.47 -0.32 -3.91
N HIS A 348 1.58 0.53 -4.42
CA HIS A 348 0.58 1.26 -3.63
C HIS A 348 -0.32 0.28 -2.83
N SER A 349 -0.80 -0.78 -3.51
CA SER A 349 -1.55 -1.91 -2.95
C SER A 349 -0.83 -2.59 -1.80
N LEU A 350 0.45 -2.87 -2.00
CA LEU A 350 1.29 -3.62 -1.09
C LEU A 350 1.51 -2.82 0.19
N ILE A 351 1.82 -1.52 0.05
CA ILE A 351 2.00 -0.60 1.18
C ILE A 351 0.67 -0.40 1.93
N ALA A 352 -0.44 -0.16 1.24
CA ALA A 352 -1.75 -0.06 1.89
C ALA A 352 -2.12 -1.33 2.66
N THR A 353 -1.87 -2.51 2.08
CA THR A 353 -2.13 -3.79 2.74
C THR A 353 -1.19 -4.03 3.93
N ASN A 354 0.09 -3.66 3.81
CA ASN A 354 1.07 -3.75 4.90
C ASN A 354 0.68 -2.83 6.07
N ALA A 355 0.33 -1.57 5.78
CA ALA A 355 -0.15 -0.63 6.78
C ALA A 355 -1.45 -1.09 7.46
N ALA A 356 -2.36 -1.74 6.73
CA ALA A 356 -3.54 -2.38 7.32
C ALA A 356 -3.19 -3.57 8.24
N ARG A 357 -2.19 -4.38 7.89
CA ARG A 357 -1.67 -5.44 8.77
C ARG A 357 -1.08 -4.87 10.05
N LEU A 358 -0.22 -3.84 9.94
CA LEU A 358 0.38 -3.16 11.08
C LEU A 358 -0.70 -2.51 11.98
N ARG A 359 -1.75 -1.90 11.39
CA ARG A 359 -2.92 -1.41 12.16
C ARG A 359 -3.67 -2.55 12.87
N LEU A 360 -3.81 -3.74 12.27
CA LEU A 360 -4.42 -4.89 12.93
C LEU A 360 -3.58 -5.40 14.13
N ILE A 361 -2.25 -5.28 14.08
CA ILE A 361 -1.36 -5.60 15.22
C ILE A 361 -1.45 -4.54 16.30
N ALA A 362 -1.34 -3.26 15.92
CA ALA A 362 -1.32 -2.13 16.84
C ALA A 362 -2.65 -1.87 17.56
N GLY A 363 -3.76 -2.38 17.00
CA GLY A 363 -5.11 -2.07 17.44
C GLY A 363 -5.52 -0.62 17.11
N PRO A 364 -6.71 -0.20 17.57
CA PRO A 364 -7.23 1.14 17.32
C PRO A 364 -6.68 2.21 18.28
N GLU A 365 -6.12 1.82 19.43
CA GLU A 365 -5.73 2.75 20.50
C GLU A 365 -4.36 3.42 20.27
N LYS A 366 -3.38 2.67 19.77
CA LYS A 366 -2.02 3.19 19.54
C LYS A 366 -1.98 4.04 18.27
N ARG A 367 -1.39 5.23 18.33
CA ARG A 367 -1.22 6.09 17.15
C ARG A 367 -0.07 5.58 16.29
N LEU A 368 -0.30 5.40 14.99
CA LEU A 368 0.72 4.94 14.03
C LEU A 368 1.16 6.07 13.10
N LEU A 369 2.48 6.30 13.03
CA LEU A 369 3.07 7.41 12.28
C LEU A 369 4.10 6.90 11.27
N GLU A 370 3.95 7.30 10.00
CA GLU A 370 4.83 6.85 8.91
C GLU A 370 6.11 7.72 8.85
N MET A 371 7.26 7.06 9.05
CA MET A 371 8.58 7.69 9.27
C MET A 371 9.65 7.17 8.28
N GLY A 372 9.21 6.52 7.20
CA GLY A 372 10.02 5.76 6.27
C GLY A 372 10.46 6.50 5.02
N LEU A 373 10.08 7.77 4.82
CA LEU A 373 10.49 8.62 3.68
C LEU A 373 11.97 8.42 3.27
N ARG A 374 12.89 8.42 4.25
CA ARG A 374 14.35 8.24 4.05
C ARG A 374 14.79 6.84 3.55
N ARG A 375 13.87 5.88 3.46
CA ARG A 375 14.05 4.50 2.98
C ARG A 375 13.07 4.12 1.87
N ALA A 376 12.18 5.03 1.47
CA ALA A 376 11.20 4.77 0.41
C ALA A 376 11.89 4.58 -0.95
N GLN A 377 11.28 3.78 -1.83
CA GLN A 377 11.95 3.32 -3.05
C GLN A 377 11.69 4.26 -4.24
N GLY A 378 12.72 4.96 -4.69
CA GLY A 378 12.68 5.85 -5.85
C GLY A 378 12.10 7.25 -5.55
N PRO A 379 12.16 8.19 -6.52
CA PRO A 379 11.81 9.59 -6.31
C PRO A 379 10.39 9.82 -5.78
N ASP A 380 9.40 9.17 -6.39
CA ASP A 380 7.98 9.28 -5.99
C ASP A 380 7.60 8.32 -4.83
N GLY A 381 8.54 7.44 -4.44
CA GLY A 381 8.32 6.40 -3.44
C GLY A 381 7.93 6.96 -2.09
N GLY A 382 8.47 8.12 -1.70
CA GLY A 382 8.13 8.81 -0.46
C GLY A 382 6.67 9.23 -0.41
N LEU A 383 6.23 10.04 -1.39
CA LEU A 383 4.84 10.51 -1.49
C LEU A 383 3.84 9.35 -1.56
N THR A 384 4.18 8.35 -2.37
CA THR A 384 3.47 7.07 -2.48
C THR A 384 3.31 6.39 -1.12
N ALA A 385 4.43 6.12 -0.43
CA ALA A 385 4.41 5.33 0.79
C ALA A 385 3.61 6.00 1.90
N SER A 386 3.76 7.31 2.09
CA SER A 386 3.01 8.10 3.07
C SER A 386 1.50 8.09 2.77
N THR A 387 1.12 8.33 1.50
CA THR A 387 -0.29 8.36 1.05
C THR A 387 -1.00 7.05 1.34
N TYR A 388 -0.40 5.92 0.95
CA TYR A 388 -1.06 4.61 1.05
C TYR A 388 -0.89 3.94 2.42
N SER A 389 0.12 4.33 3.22
CA SER A 389 0.15 3.97 4.65
C SER A 389 -1.02 4.60 5.41
N TYR A 390 -1.31 5.88 5.15
CA TYR A 390 -2.46 6.57 5.72
C TYR A 390 -3.79 5.91 5.31
N LEU A 391 -3.97 5.59 4.02
CA LEU A 391 -5.14 4.83 3.54
C LEU A 391 -5.29 3.47 4.24
N GLY A 392 -4.19 2.73 4.40
CA GLY A 392 -4.18 1.42 5.05
C GLY A 392 -4.53 1.45 6.54
N GLY A 393 -4.25 2.56 7.24
CA GLY A 393 -4.70 2.76 8.62
C GLY A 393 -3.80 3.62 9.50
N PHE A 394 -2.65 4.09 9.03
CA PHE A 394 -1.79 5.01 9.78
C PHE A 394 -2.47 6.36 9.98
N ASP A 395 -2.10 7.09 11.04
CA ASP A 395 -2.77 8.32 11.46
C ASP A 395 -2.13 9.58 10.89
N GLY A 396 -0.87 9.48 10.46
CA GLY A 396 -0.15 10.56 9.80
C GLY A 396 1.18 10.10 9.19
N SER A 397 1.97 11.07 8.73
CA SER A 397 3.33 10.86 8.20
C SER A 397 4.25 12.04 8.56
N SER A 398 5.56 11.79 8.55
CA SER A 398 6.60 12.83 8.52
C SER A 398 6.73 13.56 7.18
N ASN A 399 6.11 13.04 6.11
CA ASN A 399 6.27 13.54 4.76
C ASN A 399 5.40 14.79 4.48
N VAL A 400 6.03 15.96 4.58
CA VAL A 400 5.39 17.26 4.31
C VAL A 400 4.73 17.35 2.94
N LEU A 401 5.27 16.68 1.91
CA LEU A 401 4.75 16.69 0.55
C LEU A 401 3.42 15.91 0.44
N ALA A 402 3.28 14.83 1.22
CA ALA A 402 2.01 14.10 1.34
C ALA A 402 0.94 14.91 2.10
N GLY A 403 1.37 15.72 3.08
CA GLY A 403 0.51 16.71 3.72
C GLY A 403 0.00 17.75 2.73
N GLN A 404 0.92 18.43 2.03
CA GLN A 404 0.62 19.48 1.08
C GLN A 404 -0.31 19.04 -0.06
N LEU A 405 -0.03 17.89 -0.69
CA LEU A 405 -0.70 17.48 -1.93
C LEU A 405 -1.91 16.54 -1.71
N ARG A 406 -1.97 15.85 -0.57
CA ARG A 406 -2.96 14.78 -0.31
C ARG A 406 -3.70 14.94 1.01
N GLY A 407 -3.38 15.95 1.83
CA GLY A 407 -4.03 16.20 3.12
C GLY A 407 -3.72 15.15 4.19
N VAL A 408 -2.62 14.41 4.06
CA VAL A 408 -2.17 13.48 5.11
C VAL A 408 -1.75 14.28 6.35
N PRO A 409 -2.24 13.97 7.57
CA PRO A 409 -1.80 14.65 8.77
C PRO A 409 -0.28 14.55 8.94
N VAL A 410 0.40 15.69 9.02
CA VAL A 410 1.85 15.74 9.18
C VAL A 410 2.19 15.76 10.66
N ALA A 411 3.04 14.84 11.10
CA ALA A 411 3.60 14.85 12.45
C ALA A 411 5.09 14.48 12.42
N GLY A 412 5.86 15.19 13.24
CA GLY A 412 7.31 15.10 13.32
C GLY A 412 7.80 15.31 14.74
N THR A 413 9.02 14.84 14.99
CA THR A 413 9.75 15.00 16.25
C THR A 413 11.15 15.52 15.93
N LEU A 414 11.96 15.80 16.96
CA LEU A 414 13.38 16.13 16.83
C LEU A 414 14.21 15.04 16.14
N ALA A 415 15.38 15.40 15.62
CA ALA A 415 16.38 14.47 15.09
C ALA A 415 17.66 14.51 15.94
N HIS A 416 18.35 13.38 16.10
CA HIS A 416 19.59 13.32 16.88
C HIS A 416 20.65 14.30 16.35
N SER A 417 20.73 14.51 15.02
CA SER A 417 21.65 15.47 14.41
C SER A 417 21.44 16.92 14.86
N PHE A 418 20.22 17.29 15.26
CA PHE A 418 19.94 18.60 15.85
C PHE A 418 20.35 18.65 17.32
N VAL A 419 20.24 17.55 18.07
CA VAL A 419 20.70 17.50 19.47
C VAL A 419 22.23 17.51 19.53
N THR A 420 22.90 16.74 18.68
CA THR A 420 24.37 16.62 18.64
C THR A 420 25.08 17.80 17.98
N SER A 421 24.37 18.79 17.43
CA SER A 421 24.99 20.00 16.88
C SER A 421 25.26 21.09 17.93
N PHE A 422 24.85 20.88 19.19
CA PHE A 422 25.07 21.81 20.30
C PHE A 422 26.16 21.27 21.23
N SER A 423 27.14 22.13 21.53
CA SER A 423 28.21 21.89 22.50
C SER A 423 27.78 22.17 23.95
N GLY A 424 26.76 23.01 24.14
CA GLY A 424 26.34 23.55 25.43
C GLY A 424 26.89 24.94 25.75
N ALA A 425 27.72 25.51 24.88
CA ALA A 425 28.21 26.89 24.97
C ALA A 425 27.39 27.87 24.10
N GLU A 426 26.38 27.39 23.37
CA GLU A 426 25.56 28.22 22.49
C GLU A 426 24.63 29.15 23.29
N VAL A 427 24.76 30.46 23.06
CA VAL A 427 23.80 31.45 23.55
C VAL A 427 22.81 31.78 22.42
N PRO A 428 21.49 31.57 22.61
CA PRO A 428 20.49 32.00 21.63
C PRO A 428 20.58 33.52 21.39
N PRO A 429 20.53 34.02 20.14
CA PRO A 429 20.56 35.47 19.87
C PRO A 429 19.43 36.25 20.54
N ASP A 430 18.30 35.57 20.78
CA ASP A 430 17.19 36.04 21.61
C ASP A 430 16.72 34.87 22.48
N PRO A 431 17.13 34.77 23.76
CA PRO A 431 16.71 33.70 24.67
C PRO A 431 15.33 33.97 25.31
N MET A 432 14.66 35.06 24.93
CA MET A 432 13.51 35.58 25.66
C MET A 432 12.20 34.94 25.16
N LEU A 433 11.47 34.21 26.01
CA LEU A 433 10.16 33.65 25.68
C LEU A 433 9.02 34.49 26.27
N ALA A 434 8.00 34.78 25.45
CA ALA A 434 6.79 35.48 25.89
C ALA A 434 5.79 34.51 26.54
N PRO A 435 5.09 34.88 27.63
CA PRO A 435 4.03 34.06 28.23
C PRO A 435 2.93 33.67 27.23
N ALA A 436 2.36 32.47 27.38
CA ALA A 436 1.37 31.89 26.47
C ALA A 436 0.06 32.70 26.37
N ALA A 437 -0.24 33.49 27.40
CA ALA A 437 -1.38 34.42 27.46
C ALA A 437 -1.15 35.74 26.70
N GLY A 438 0.08 36.02 26.24
CA GLY A 438 0.45 37.26 25.55
C GLY A 438 0.52 38.51 26.46
N GLN A 439 0.36 38.33 27.77
CA GLN A 439 0.45 39.40 28.78
C GLN A 439 1.66 39.13 29.69
N GLY A 440 2.41 40.18 30.01
CA GLY A 440 3.60 40.13 30.87
C GLY A 440 4.94 40.26 30.12
N PRO A 441 6.05 40.44 30.85
CA PRO A 441 7.38 40.52 30.26
C PRO A 441 7.80 39.17 29.66
N ARG A 442 8.65 39.21 28.62
CA ARG A 442 9.38 38.01 28.18
C ARG A 442 10.39 37.62 29.26
N VAL A 443 10.67 36.33 29.42
CA VAL A 443 11.70 35.82 30.36
C VAL A 443 12.81 35.11 29.61
N ASP A 444 14.03 35.13 30.14
CA ASP A 444 15.12 34.30 29.61
C ASP A 444 14.82 32.81 29.91
N LEU A 445 14.46 32.05 28.87
CA LEU A 445 14.11 30.65 29.03
C LEU A 445 15.30 29.80 29.46
N ALA A 446 16.52 30.11 28.99
CA ALA A 446 17.71 29.35 29.33
C ALA A 446 18.02 29.48 30.83
N ALA A 447 17.94 30.71 31.37
CA ALA A 447 18.11 30.96 32.80
C ALA A 447 17.05 30.25 33.66
N CYS A 448 15.77 30.30 33.26
CA CYS A 448 14.70 29.56 33.95
C CYS A 448 14.94 28.04 33.94
N VAL A 449 15.45 27.50 32.85
CA VAL A 449 15.72 26.06 32.69
C VAL A 449 16.86 25.58 33.59
N GLU A 450 17.91 26.36 33.82
CA GLU A 450 18.96 25.99 34.79
C GLU A 450 18.44 25.93 36.24
N VAL A 451 17.55 26.87 36.63
CA VAL A 451 16.88 26.85 37.95
C VAL A 451 16.02 25.61 38.11
N TRP A 452 15.27 25.23 37.07
CA TRP A 452 14.47 24.00 37.09
C TRP A 452 15.31 22.72 37.04
N LEU A 453 16.45 22.73 36.33
CA LEU A 453 17.35 21.58 36.26
C LEU A 453 17.86 21.20 37.65
N ALA A 454 18.27 22.17 38.47
CA ALA A 454 18.70 21.90 39.85
C ALA A 454 17.60 21.21 40.68
N ARG A 455 16.35 21.68 40.56
CA ARG A 455 15.17 21.11 41.25
C ARG A 455 14.84 19.70 40.75
N VAL A 456 14.93 19.47 39.44
CA VAL A 456 14.70 18.17 38.79
C VAL A 456 15.79 17.16 39.18
N CYS A 457 17.06 17.55 39.11
CA CYS A 457 18.18 16.69 39.51
C CYS A 457 18.10 16.29 40.99
N ALA A 458 17.76 17.22 41.88
CA ALA A 458 17.49 16.91 43.29
C ALA A 458 16.34 15.89 43.48
N HIS A 459 15.24 16.01 42.72
CA HIS A 459 14.13 15.05 42.75
C HIS A 459 14.50 13.67 42.17
N LEU A 460 15.39 13.62 41.18
CA LEU A 460 15.81 12.37 40.53
C LEU A 460 17.02 11.70 41.19
N GLY A 461 17.66 12.33 42.17
CA GLY A 461 18.87 11.83 42.82
C GLY A 461 20.12 11.94 41.93
N LEU A 462 20.21 12.98 41.10
CA LEU A 462 21.31 13.25 40.18
C LEU A 462 22.07 14.53 40.58
N GLY A 463 23.36 14.61 40.24
CA GLY A 463 24.10 15.86 40.22
C GLY A 463 23.66 16.77 39.07
N ALA A 464 23.62 18.09 39.29
CA ALA A 464 23.21 19.07 38.29
C ALA A 464 24.12 19.09 37.04
N GLN A 465 25.36 18.61 37.19
CA GLN A 465 26.39 18.47 36.16
C GLN A 465 26.30 17.16 35.34
N GLU A 466 25.39 16.24 35.66
CA GLU A 466 25.21 15.00 34.89
C GLU A 466 24.44 15.18 33.56
N PRO A 467 23.37 15.99 33.48
CA PRO A 467 22.63 16.17 32.24
C PRO A 467 23.41 17.00 31.21
N HIS A 468 23.54 16.46 29.99
CA HIS A 468 24.42 17.00 28.96
C HIS A 468 24.01 18.44 28.57
N PRO A 469 24.91 19.43 28.68
CA PRO A 469 24.56 20.84 28.47
C PRO A 469 24.18 21.13 27.01
N GLY A 470 24.82 20.48 26.04
CA GLY A 470 24.42 20.58 24.62
C GLY A 470 23.02 20.02 24.34
N GLU A 471 22.59 18.98 25.05
CA GLU A 471 21.24 18.43 24.88
C GLU A 471 20.19 19.38 25.46
N ARG A 472 20.52 20.02 26.58
CA ARG A 472 19.70 21.09 27.19
C ARG A 472 19.61 22.31 26.28
N ALA A 473 20.72 22.79 25.72
CA ALA A 473 20.76 23.90 24.77
C ALA A 473 19.90 23.61 23.53
N ALA A 474 19.97 22.39 22.98
CA ALA A 474 19.12 21.95 21.88
C ALA A 474 17.62 21.97 22.26
N PHE A 475 17.26 21.46 23.45
CA PHE A 475 15.85 21.49 23.91
C PHE A 475 15.35 22.92 24.16
N VAL A 476 16.16 23.82 24.73
CA VAL A 476 15.83 25.24 24.89
C VAL A 476 15.64 25.90 23.52
N ALA A 477 16.55 25.69 22.56
CA ALA A 477 16.43 26.22 21.21
C ALA A 477 15.14 25.73 20.51
N TYR A 478 14.78 24.45 20.69
CA TYR A 478 13.53 23.90 20.17
C TYR A 478 12.28 24.46 20.88
N ALA A 479 12.35 24.68 22.19
CA ALA A 479 11.28 25.28 22.98
C ALA A 479 11.04 26.76 22.64
N LEU A 480 12.10 27.54 22.36
CA LEU A 480 11.99 28.92 21.88
C LEU A 480 11.26 29.00 20.53
N ALA A 481 11.56 28.07 19.61
CA ALA A 481 10.92 28.02 18.29
C ALA A 481 9.49 27.43 18.32
N PHE A 482 9.23 26.45 19.20
CA PHE A 482 8.00 25.67 19.23
C PHE A 482 7.41 25.54 20.66
N PRO A 483 7.14 26.64 21.38
CA PRO A 483 6.75 26.58 22.80
C PRO A 483 5.42 25.84 23.02
N ARG A 484 4.48 25.93 22.08
CA ARG A 484 3.20 25.19 22.10
C ARG A 484 3.28 23.75 21.57
N ALA A 485 4.46 23.31 21.13
CA ALA A 485 4.67 22.00 20.50
C ALA A 485 6.02 21.36 20.90
N PHE A 486 6.54 21.73 22.08
CA PHE A 486 7.83 21.26 22.57
C PHE A 486 7.82 19.74 22.80
N GLN A 487 8.85 19.07 22.31
CA GLN A 487 9.05 17.62 22.43
C GLN A 487 10.50 17.32 22.81
N GLY A 488 10.73 16.28 23.63
CA GLY A 488 12.08 15.82 24.00
C GLY A 488 12.50 14.56 23.26
N LEU A 489 13.72 14.51 22.73
CA LEU A 489 14.35 13.30 22.20
C LEU A 489 15.34 12.75 23.22
N LEU A 490 14.93 11.73 24.00
CA LEU A 490 15.55 11.44 25.29
C LEU A 490 16.83 10.60 25.23
N ASP A 491 17.09 9.92 24.11
CA ASP A 491 18.08 8.85 24.01
C ASP A 491 19.31 9.22 23.16
N THR A 492 19.64 10.52 23.05
CA THR A 492 20.87 10.95 22.36
C THR A 492 22.13 10.59 23.16
N TYR A 493 22.10 10.75 24.49
CA TYR A 493 23.23 10.42 25.38
C TYR A 493 22.85 9.39 26.44
N SER A 494 21.84 9.71 27.27
CA SER A 494 21.32 8.80 28.29
C SER A 494 19.92 9.23 28.69
N VAL A 495 18.92 8.35 28.51
CA VAL A 495 17.53 8.63 28.87
C VAL A 495 17.42 9.05 30.34
N ARG A 496 17.98 8.25 31.26
CA ARG A 496 17.83 8.47 32.70
C ARG A 496 18.69 9.62 33.27
N ARG A 497 19.92 9.79 32.78
CA ARG A 497 20.89 10.75 33.34
C ARG A 497 20.97 12.09 32.59
N SER A 498 20.39 12.18 31.39
CA SER A 498 20.50 13.36 30.53
C SER A 498 19.16 13.77 29.90
N GLY A 499 18.59 12.94 29.02
CA GLY A 499 17.44 13.34 28.22
C GLY A 499 16.20 13.63 29.05
N LEU A 500 15.89 12.78 30.03
CA LEU A 500 14.75 12.95 30.92
C LEU A 500 14.89 14.14 31.89
N PRO A 501 16.01 14.34 32.61
CA PRO A 501 16.19 15.56 33.42
C PRO A 501 16.18 16.84 32.58
N ASN A 502 16.85 16.86 31.41
CA ASN A 502 16.83 18.02 30.51
C ASN A 502 15.41 18.30 29.98
N PHE A 503 14.65 17.28 29.59
CA PHE A 503 13.25 17.44 29.15
C PHE A 503 12.36 18.00 30.27
N LEU A 504 12.47 17.45 31.48
CA LEU A 504 11.69 17.91 32.63
C LEU A 504 12.02 19.36 33.00
N ALA A 505 13.29 19.76 32.98
CA ALA A 505 13.69 21.13 33.24
C ALA A 505 13.06 22.13 32.25
N VAL A 506 13.08 21.81 30.95
CA VAL A 506 12.45 22.64 29.91
C VAL A 506 10.93 22.61 29.97
N ALA A 507 10.32 21.44 30.21
CA ALA A 507 8.87 21.30 30.33
C ALA A 507 8.28 22.07 31.52
N LEU A 508 9.00 22.14 32.66
CA LEU A 508 8.57 22.87 33.85
C LEU A 508 8.80 24.39 33.73
N ALA A 509 9.90 24.82 33.10
CA ALA A 509 10.11 26.22 32.76
C ALA A 509 9.07 26.75 31.74
N LEU A 510 8.60 25.89 30.82
CA LEU A 510 7.50 26.20 29.91
C LEU A 510 6.15 26.30 30.63
N GLU A 511 5.90 25.47 31.66
CA GLU A 511 4.65 25.52 32.45
C GLU A 511 4.50 26.84 33.20
N GLU A 512 5.57 27.40 33.77
CA GLU A 512 5.54 28.72 34.42
C GLU A 512 5.13 29.86 33.46
N LEU A 513 5.29 29.64 32.16
CA LEU A 513 4.86 30.54 31.09
C LEU A 513 3.51 30.17 30.47
N GLY A 514 2.83 29.13 30.98
CA GLY A 514 1.54 28.65 30.48
C GLY A 514 1.62 27.80 29.20
N TYR A 515 2.78 27.22 28.89
CA TYR A 515 2.98 26.28 27.79
C TYR A 515 3.10 24.84 28.28
N GLN A 516 2.59 23.89 27.49
CA GLN A 516 2.66 22.46 27.82
C GLN A 516 3.50 21.71 26.78
N ALA A 517 4.33 20.78 27.25
CA ALA A 517 5.09 19.88 26.39
C ALA A 517 4.18 18.81 25.79
N VAL A 518 4.34 18.51 24.50
CA VAL A 518 3.39 17.67 23.74
C VAL A 518 3.84 16.21 23.56
N GLY A 519 5.05 15.85 23.98
CA GLY A 519 5.51 14.46 23.95
C GLY A 519 7.02 14.28 24.15
N VAL A 520 7.44 13.01 24.23
CA VAL A 520 8.84 12.59 24.20
C VAL A 520 9.04 11.44 23.21
N ARG A 521 10.26 11.27 22.67
CA ARG A 521 10.63 10.15 21.81
C ARG A 521 11.80 9.34 22.38
N LEU A 522 11.71 8.03 22.20
CA LEU A 522 12.78 7.03 22.35
C LEU A 522 13.04 6.35 20.98
N ASP A 523 14.30 6.18 20.59
CA ASP A 523 14.73 5.53 19.34
C ASP A 523 15.74 4.38 19.58
N SER A 524 16.01 3.98 20.82
CA SER A 524 17.02 2.95 21.13
C SER A 524 16.91 2.37 22.56
N GLY A 525 17.35 1.11 22.71
CA GLY A 525 17.24 0.36 23.97
C GLY A 525 15.98 -0.52 24.03
N ASP A 526 15.62 -1.01 25.21
CA ASP A 526 14.31 -1.65 25.40
C ASP A 526 13.23 -0.59 25.55
N LEU A 527 12.61 -0.25 24.41
CA LEU A 527 11.58 0.77 24.27
C LEU A 527 10.37 0.55 25.20
N LEU A 528 9.99 -0.72 25.44
CA LEU A 528 8.85 -1.05 26.31
C LEU A 528 9.19 -0.78 27.78
N GLN A 529 10.37 -1.24 28.23
CA GLN A 529 10.85 -0.99 29.59
C GLN A 529 11.06 0.51 29.82
N GLN A 530 11.76 1.19 28.91
CA GLN A 530 12.01 2.63 29.01
C GLN A 530 10.73 3.45 29.04
N ALA A 531 9.70 3.10 28.26
CA ALA A 531 8.41 3.80 28.32
C ALA A 531 7.73 3.69 29.69
N GLN A 532 7.79 2.52 30.33
CA GLN A 532 7.29 2.31 31.69
C GLN A 532 8.10 3.13 32.72
N GLU A 533 9.42 3.16 32.59
CA GLU A 533 10.31 3.94 33.46
C GLU A 533 10.08 5.45 33.33
N VAL A 534 10.01 5.97 32.10
CA VAL A 534 9.73 7.38 31.78
C VAL A 534 8.37 7.78 32.32
N ARG A 535 7.32 6.99 32.09
CA ARG A 535 5.99 7.25 32.68
C ARG A 535 6.03 7.25 34.21
N GLY A 536 6.75 6.32 34.82
CA GLY A 536 6.93 6.25 36.27
C GLY A 536 7.57 7.52 36.83
N VAL A 537 8.56 8.08 36.13
CA VAL A 537 9.17 9.37 36.47
C VAL A 537 8.19 10.52 36.27
N PHE A 538 7.48 10.59 35.13
CA PHE A 538 6.48 11.62 34.86
C PHE A 538 5.38 11.67 35.93
N ARG A 539 4.88 10.52 36.38
CA ARG A 539 3.88 10.45 37.47
C ARG A 539 4.42 11.00 38.80
N ARG A 540 5.68 10.72 39.15
CA ARG A 540 6.32 11.26 40.37
C ARG A 540 6.60 12.76 40.26
N ALA A 541 7.14 13.22 39.13
CA ALA A 541 7.41 14.64 38.90
C ALA A 541 6.12 15.46 38.87
N ALA A 542 5.05 14.95 38.23
CA ALA A 542 3.73 15.58 38.22
C ALA A 542 3.17 15.79 39.63
N ALA A 543 3.30 14.79 40.52
CA ALA A 543 2.89 14.90 41.92
C ALA A 543 3.78 15.85 42.72
N GLN A 544 5.11 15.75 42.56
CA GLN A 544 6.09 16.56 43.28
C GLN A 544 6.00 18.06 42.96
N PHE A 545 5.85 18.39 41.68
CA PHE A 545 5.84 19.78 41.21
C PHE A 545 4.42 20.34 40.99
N GLN A 546 3.38 19.55 41.30
CA GLN A 546 1.97 19.91 41.14
C GLN A 546 1.58 20.27 39.70
N VAL A 547 2.08 19.51 38.72
CA VAL A 547 1.85 19.71 37.28
C VAL A 547 1.14 18.46 36.70
N PRO A 548 -0.21 18.38 36.74
CA PRO A 548 -0.93 17.13 36.49
C PRO A 548 -0.79 16.59 35.06
N TRP A 549 -0.72 17.48 34.06
CA TRP A 549 -0.65 17.07 32.65
C TRP A 549 0.64 16.32 32.32
N LEU A 550 1.71 16.53 33.09
CA LEU A 550 3.01 15.88 32.91
C LEU A 550 2.90 14.34 32.99
N ALA A 551 2.03 13.83 33.87
CA ALA A 551 1.80 12.38 34.00
C ALA A 551 1.25 11.74 32.71
N SER A 552 0.52 12.51 31.90
CA SER A 552 -0.12 12.10 30.65
C SER A 552 0.65 12.47 29.37
N VAL A 553 1.87 13.01 29.48
CA VAL A 553 2.68 13.39 28.30
C VAL A 553 2.87 12.19 27.36
N PRO A 554 2.53 12.30 26.06
CA PRO A 554 2.65 11.20 25.11
C PRO A 554 4.08 10.66 24.97
N ILE A 555 4.24 9.34 25.06
CA ILE A 555 5.51 8.64 24.80
C ILE A 555 5.46 8.07 23.38
N ALA A 556 6.29 8.62 22.50
CA ALA A 556 6.54 8.12 21.16
C ALA A 556 7.75 7.18 21.15
N VAL A 557 7.70 6.13 20.33
CA VAL A 557 8.84 5.24 20.08
C VAL A 557 9.07 5.06 18.58
N SER A 558 10.33 4.89 18.17
CA SER A 558 10.72 4.52 16.81
C SER A 558 11.94 3.57 16.84
N ASN A 559 12.58 3.36 15.69
CA ASN A 559 13.70 2.42 15.40
C ASN A 559 13.29 1.00 14.98
N ASN A 560 13.41 0.73 13.67
CA ASN A 560 13.32 -0.59 13.02
C ASN A 560 12.14 -1.50 13.40
N ILE A 561 11.08 -0.92 13.97
CA ILE A 561 9.87 -1.61 14.42
C ILE A 561 9.25 -2.43 13.27
N ASP A 562 9.13 -3.73 13.48
CA ASP A 562 8.52 -4.70 12.56
C ASP A 562 7.20 -5.25 13.12
N GLU A 563 6.69 -6.36 12.58
CA GLU A 563 5.42 -6.96 13.06
C GLU A 563 5.54 -7.55 14.48
N GLU A 564 6.74 -7.99 14.91
CA GLU A 564 6.95 -8.61 16.23
C GLU A 564 7.14 -7.54 17.31
N GLU A 565 8.03 -6.57 17.08
CA GLU A 565 8.24 -5.46 18.03
C GLU A 565 6.98 -4.58 18.12
N LEU A 566 6.21 -4.40 17.04
CA LEU A 566 4.92 -3.72 17.09
C LEU A 566 3.93 -4.45 18.00
N ALA A 567 3.88 -5.78 17.97
CA ALA A 567 3.01 -6.55 18.87
C ALA A 567 3.44 -6.39 20.34
N ARG A 568 4.75 -6.41 20.61
CA ARG A 568 5.32 -6.17 21.95
C ARG A 568 4.98 -4.76 22.48
N LEU A 569 5.10 -3.74 21.63
CA LEU A 569 4.81 -2.34 21.98
C LEU A 569 3.31 -2.03 22.07
N ALA A 570 2.46 -2.76 21.35
CA ALA A 570 1.01 -2.60 21.36
C ALA A 570 0.29 -3.39 22.46
N GLN A 571 1.01 -4.26 23.20
CA GLN A 571 0.40 -5.10 24.23
C GLN A 571 -0.31 -4.30 25.34
N LYS A 572 -1.33 -4.91 25.95
CA LYS A 572 -2.08 -4.29 27.06
C LYS A 572 -1.12 -3.96 28.23
N GLY A 573 -1.20 -2.72 28.73
CA GLY A 573 -0.30 -2.22 29.77
C GLY A 573 1.00 -1.59 29.24
N SER A 574 1.20 -1.53 27.92
CA SER A 574 2.26 -0.70 27.32
C SER A 574 1.93 0.79 27.47
N GLU A 575 2.87 1.53 28.06
CA GLU A 575 2.83 2.98 28.30
C GLU A 575 3.18 3.84 27.06
N VAL A 576 3.46 3.19 25.92
CA VAL A 576 3.73 3.83 24.62
C VAL A 576 2.42 4.33 23.99
N ASP A 577 2.37 5.57 23.55
CA ASP A 577 1.18 6.21 22.98
C ASP A 577 1.23 6.32 21.44
N LEU A 578 2.44 6.44 20.89
CA LEU A 578 2.67 6.64 19.45
C LEU A 578 3.85 5.80 18.97
N ILE A 579 3.69 5.17 17.80
CA ILE A 579 4.67 4.26 17.22
C ILE A 579 5.04 4.75 15.81
N GLY A 580 6.30 5.19 15.66
CA GLY A 580 6.89 5.66 14.41
C GLY A 580 7.51 4.51 13.63
N ILE A 581 6.86 4.08 12.54
CA ILE A 581 7.32 2.95 11.72
C ILE A 581 7.90 3.48 10.41
N GLY A 582 9.15 3.09 10.13
CA GLY A 582 9.90 3.52 8.96
C GLY A 582 10.06 2.41 7.92
N THR A 583 11.23 1.76 7.90
CA THR A 583 11.63 0.76 6.91
C THR A 583 10.54 -0.30 6.67
N SER A 584 10.02 -0.90 7.74
CA SER A 584 9.10 -2.05 7.68
C SER A 584 7.78 -1.78 6.94
N VAL A 585 7.24 -0.55 7.02
CA VAL A 585 6.01 -0.19 6.30
C VAL A 585 6.31 0.14 4.83
N VAL A 586 7.35 0.93 4.55
CA VAL A 586 7.61 1.47 3.19
C VAL A 586 8.35 0.51 2.26
N THR A 587 9.20 -0.39 2.76
CA THR A 587 9.95 -1.35 1.93
C THR A 587 9.30 -2.73 1.86
N CYS A 588 8.31 -3.00 2.73
CA CYS A 588 7.58 -4.27 2.80
C CYS A 588 8.53 -5.50 2.85
N PRO A 589 9.48 -5.58 3.80
CA PRO A 589 10.67 -6.44 3.71
C PRO A 589 10.35 -7.94 3.60
N ARG A 590 9.23 -8.41 4.21
CA ARG A 590 8.75 -9.80 4.09
C ARG A 590 8.36 -10.19 2.65
N GLN A 591 7.88 -9.23 1.87
CA GLN A 591 7.44 -9.42 0.50
C GLN A 591 7.43 -8.06 -0.22
N PRO A 592 8.51 -7.63 -0.89
CA PRO A 592 8.61 -6.31 -1.53
C PRO A 592 7.86 -6.21 -2.88
N SER A 593 7.01 -7.19 -3.24
CA SER A 593 6.17 -7.13 -4.44
C SER A 593 4.89 -7.96 -4.31
N LEU A 594 3.75 -7.41 -4.76
CA LEU A 594 2.44 -8.08 -4.66
C LEU A 594 2.26 -9.28 -5.63
N GLY A 595 3.10 -9.40 -6.66
CA GLY A 595 2.94 -10.45 -7.69
C GLY A 595 1.75 -10.23 -8.62
N CYS A 596 1.50 -8.97 -8.99
CA CYS A 596 0.56 -8.60 -10.04
C CYS A 596 0.91 -9.17 -11.41
N VAL A 597 -0.12 -9.34 -12.24
CA VAL A 597 -0.02 -9.59 -13.67
C VAL A 597 -1.07 -8.77 -14.42
N TYR A 598 -0.62 -8.20 -15.53
CA TYR A 598 -1.47 -7.61 -16.56
C TYR A 598 -1.60 -8.62 -17.71
N LYS A 599 -2.83 -8.95 -18.13
CA LYS A 599 -3.07 -10.02 -19.12
C LYS A 599 -4.20 -9.66 -20.09
N LEU A 600 -3.97 -9.98 -21.36
CA LEU A 600 -4.93 -9.89 -22.43
C LEU A 600 -6.01 -10.98 -22.28
N VAL A 601 -7.28 -10.62 -22.40
CA VAL A 601 -8.41 -11.56 -22.26
C VAL A 601 -9.42 -11.50 -23.41
N ALA A 602 -9.40 -10.46 -24.24
CA ALA A 602 -10.09 -10.45 -25.53
C ALA A 602 -9.40 -9.51 -26.56
N VAL A 603 -9.51 -9.82 -27.85
CA VAL A 603 -9.08 -8.96 -28.98
C VAL A 603 -10.11 -9.05 -30.10
N GLY A 604 -10.50 -7.92 -30.68
CA GLY A 604 -11.54 -7.88 -31.73
C GLY A 604 -12.88 -8.42 -31.24
N GLY A 605 -13.14 -8.34 -29.92
CA GLY A 605 -14.27 -9.00 -29.25
C GLY A 605 -14.12 -10.51 -29.03
N GLN A 606 -13.09 -11.16 -29.60
CA GLN A 606 -12.85 -12.59 -29.44
C GLN A 606 -12.08 -12.90 -28.16
N PRO A 607 -12.55 -13.81 -27.28
CA PRO A 607 -11.85 -14.20 -26.06
C PRO A 607 -10.44 -14.76 -26.32
N ARG A 608 -9.54 -14.55 -25.35
CA ARG A 608 -8.17 -15.08 -25.34
C ARG A 608 -7.85 -15.69 -23.99
N MET A 609 -7.24 -16.88 -23.98
CA MET A 609 -6.84 -17.59 -22.76
C MET A 609 -5.37 -17.99 -22.89
N LYS A 610 -4.52 -17.62 -21.93
CA LYS A 610 -3.18 -18.18 -21.84
C LYS A 610 -3.26 -19.54 -21.15
N LEU A 611 -3.13 -20.60 -21.95
CA LEU A 611 -2.81 -21.94 -21.46
C LEU A 611 -1.33 -22.02 -21.08
N THR A 612 -1.00 -22.93 -20.16
CA THR A 612 0.35 -23.12 -19.61
C THR A 612 0.36 -24.38 -18.74
N GLU A 613 1.51 -25.07 -18.76
CA GLU A 613 1.79 -26.28 -17.98
C GLU A 613 1.65 -26.06 -16.46
N ASP A 614 1.89 -24.84 -15.99
CA ASP A 614 1.69 -24.42 -14.61
C ASP A 614 0.23 -23.95 -14.43
N PRO A 615 -0.67 -24.73 -13.81
CA PRO A 615 -2.10 -24.40 -13.74
C PRO A 615 -2.35 -23.10 -12.96
N GLU A 616 -1.47 -22.77 -12.00
CA GLU A 616 -1.48 -21.53 -11.23
C GLU A 616 -1.18 -20.30 -12.11
N LYS A 617 -0.57 -20.46 -13.29
CA LYS A 617 -0.28 -19.35 -14.22
C LYS A 617 -1.36 -19.12 -15.29
N GLN A 618 -2.37 -20.00 -15.42
CA GLN A 618 -3.47 -19.86 -16.41
C GLN A 618 -4.32 -18.60 -16.17
N THR A 619 -4.83 -18.00 -17.24
CA THR A 619 -5.71 -16.81 -17.19
C THR A 619 -7.17 -17.17 -17.44
N LEU A 620 -8.11 -16.29 -17.04
CA LEU A 620 -9.52 -16.42 -17.43
C LEU A 620 -9.79 -15.67 -18.73
N PRO A 621 -10.52 -16.27 -19.69
CA PRO A 621 -10.87 -15.63 -20.96
C PRO A 621 -11.95 -14.57 -20.83
N GLY A 622 -12.14 -13.81 -21.91
CA GLY A 622 -13.34 -13.03 -22.17
C GLY A 622 -13.43 -11.71 -21.38
N SER A 623 -14.35 -10.85 -21.81
CA SER A 623 -14.71 -9.65 -21.05
C SER A 623 -15.50 -10.06 -19.83
N LYS A 624 -15.16 -9.51 -18.65
CA LYS A 624 -15.77 -9.94 -17.38
C LYS A 624 -16.29 -8.77 -16.54
N ALA A 625 -17.40 -9.05 -15.88
CA ALA A 625 -17.94 -8.30 -14.75
C ALA A 625 -17.66 -9.08 -13.45
N ALA A 626 -17.53 -8.36 -12.34
CA ALA A 626 -17.21 -8.91 -11.04
C ALA A 626 -18.15 -8.34 -9.97
N PHE A 627 -18.68 -9.20 -9.11
CA PHE A 627 -19.63 -8.84 -8.06
C PHE A 627 -19.24 -9.51 -6.74
N ARG A 628 -19.57 -8.87 -5.62
CA ARG A 628 -19.41 -9.40 -4.27
C ARG A 628 -20.77 -9.81 -3.72
N LEU A 629 -20.84 -11.04 -3.24
CA LEU A 629 -22.05 -11.63 -2.66
C LEU A 629 -22.01 -11.48 -1.14
N LEU A 630 -23.09 -10.96 -0.56
CA LEU A 630 -23.18 -10.64 0.86
C LEU A 630 -24.29 -11.44 1.56
N GLY A 631 -24.05 -11.79 2.82
CA GLY A 631 -25.05 -12.28 3.76
C GLY A 631 -25.99 -11.17 4.23
N ALA A 632 -27.09 -11.56 4.90
CA ALA A 632 -28.08 -10.60 5.44
C ALA A 632 -27.52 -9.76 6.61
N ASP A 633 -26.46 -10.23 7.24
CA ASP A 633 -25.65 -9.53 8.25
C ASP A 633 -24.56 -8.62 7.65
N GLY A 634 -24.48 -8.53 6.31
CA GLY A 634 -23.41 -7.81 5.61
C GLY A 634 -22.07 -8.56 5.56
N SER A 635 -22.02 -9.83 5.98
CA SER A 635 -20.82 -10.66 5.87
C SER A 635 -20.47 -10.96 4.41
N LEU A 636 -19.16 -11.05 4.12
CA LEU A 636 -18.67 -11.35 2.78
C LEU A 636 -18.74 -12.87 2.52
N LEU A 637 -19.55 -13.32 1.54
CA LEU A 637 -19.72 -14.73 1.22
C LEU A 637 -18.67 -15.22 0.22
N LEU A 638 -18.66 -14.62 -0.97
CA LEU A 638 -17.71 -14.87 -2.06
C LEU A 638 -17.77 -13.75 -3.10
N ASP A 639 -16.75 -13.65 -3.95
CA ASP A 639 -16.83 -12.82 -5.16
C ASP A 639 -17.14 -13.70 -6.39
N VAL A 640 -18.03 -13.27 -7.26
CA VAL A 640 -18.38 -13.96 -8.51
C VAL A 640 -17.84 -13.20 -9.72
N LEU A 641 -17.24 -13.94 -10.65
CA LEU A 641 -16.84 -13.48 -11.96
C LEU A 641 -17.82 -14.05 -13.00
N GLN A 642 -18.32 -13.18 -13.87
CA GLN A 642 -19.19 -13.55 -14.99
C GLN A 642 -18.77 -12.82 -16.26
N LEU A 643 -19.25 -13.27 -17.42
CA LEU A 643 -19.02 -12.59 -18.69
C LEU A 643 -19.74 -11.22 -18.69
N ALA A 644 -19.17 -10.22 -19.36
CA ALA A 644 -19.70 -8.86 -19.33
C ALA A 644 -21.07 -8.70 -20.02
N GLU A 645 -21.45 -9.65 -20.87
CA GLU A 645 -22.77 -9.79 -21.48
C GLU A 645 -23.81 -10.52 -20.62
N GLU A 646 -23.42 -11.10 -19.47
CA GLU A 646 -24.37 -11.73 -18.55
C GLU A 646 -25.12 -10.67 -17.73
N PRO A 647 -26.45 -10.85 -17.50
CA PRO A 647 -27.20 -9.97 -16.62
C PRO A 647 -26.60 -9.97 -15.22
N PRO A 648 -26.54 -8.82 -14.52
CA PRO A 648 -26.05 -8.77 -13.14
C PRO A 648 -26.85 -9.72 -12.22
N PRO A 649 -26.19 -10.42 -11.28
CA PRO A 649 -26.89 -11.26 -10.30
C PRO A 649 -27.72 -10.39 -9.36
N GLN A 650 -28.87 -10.89 -8.93
CA GLN A 650 -29.82 -10.14 -8.09
C GLN A 650 -29.82 -10.61 -6.64
N ALA A 651 -30.17 -9.71 -5.72
CA ALA A 651 -30.45 -10.05 -4.33
C ALA A 651 -31.59 -11.09 -4.24
N GLY A 652 -31.44 -12.08 -3.36
CA GLY A 652 -32.40 -13.16 -3.19
C GLY A 652 -32.46 -14.18 -4.34
N GLN A 653 -31.75 -13.97 -5.44
CA GLN A 653 -31.66 -14.92 -6.56
C GLN A 653 -30.85 -16.16 -6.17
N GLU A 654 -31.27 -17.33 -6.62
CA GLU A 654 -30.47 -18.54 -6.50
C GLU A 654 -29.43 -18.62 -7.63
N LEU A 655 -28.15 -18.68 -7.27
CA LEU A 655 -27.03 -18.66 -8.20
C LEU A 655 -26.28 -19.99 -8.14
N ARG A 656 -26.20 -20.68 -9.29
CA ARG A 656 -25.32 -21.84 -9.47
C ARG A 656 -23.94 -21.37 -9.92
N LEU A 657 -22.93 -21.57 -9.07
CA LEU A 657 -21.60 -21.01 -9.24
C LEU A 657 -20.54 -22.10 -9.16
N TRP A 658 -19.39 -21.90 -9.82
CA TRP A 658 -18.23 -22.79 -9.72
C TRP A 658 -17.12 -22.13 -8.90
N PRO A 659 -16.94 -22.48 -7.62
CA PRO A 659 -15.79 -22.06 -6.83
C PRO A 659 -14.49 -22.43 -7.55
N ARG A 660 -13.56 -21.48 -7.64
CA ARG A 660 -12.34 -21.63 -8.43
C ARG A 660 -11.48 -22.79 -7.90
N GLY A 661 -11.33 -23.83 -8.72
CA GLY A 661 -10.61 -25.07 -8.36
C GLY A 661 -11.50 -26.23 -7.89
N ALA A 662 -12.79 -25.99 -7.63
CA ALA A 662 -13.75 -27.06 -7.38
C ALA A 662 -14.08 -27.84 -8.66
N ARG A 663 -14.46 -29.11 -8.50
CA ARG A 663 -14.99 -29.96 -9.59
C ARG A 663 -16.51 -29.77 -9.77
N GLU A 664 -17.20 -29.38 -8.71
CA GLU A 664 -18.65 -29.29 -8.62
C GLU A 664 -19.09 -27.84 -8.41
N SER A 665 -20.30 -27.52 -8.85
CA SER A 665 -20.94 -26.24 -8.57
C SER A 665 -21.46 -26.18 -7.12
N CYS A 666 -21.40 -25.00 -6.50
CA CYS A 666 -22.21 -24.70 -5.33
C CYS A 666 -23.45 -23.87 -5.73
N THR A 667 -24.45 -23.88 -4.86
CA THR A 667 -25.63 -23.01 -4.96
C THR A 667 -25.56 -21.97 -3.85
N VAL A 668 -25.72 -20.69 -4.20
CA VAL A 668 -25.64 -19.56 -3.26
C VAL A 668 -26.81 -18.61 -3.52
N ARG A 669 -27.46 -18.17 -2.44
CA ARG A 669 -28.51 -17.14 -2.48
C ARG A 669 -28.05 -15.92 -1.67
N PRO A 670 -27.50 -14.87 -2.31
CA PRO A 670 -27.02 -13.68 -1.61
C PRO A 670 -28.18 -12.82 -1.09
N ALA A 671 -28.02 -12.18 0.06
CA ALA A 671 -28.95 -11.15 0.52
C ALA A 671 -28.72 -9.82 -0.21
N HIS A 672 -27.45 -9.48 -0.49
CA HIS A 672 -27.08 -8.31 -1.30
C HIS A 672 -25.97 -8.63 -2.29
N VAL A 673 -25.92 -7.86 -3.38
CA VAL A 673 -24.95 -7.99 -4.47
C VAL A 673 -24.32 -6.63 -4.74
N GLU A 674 -23.01 -6.50 -4.53
CA GLU A 674 -22.26 -5.27 -4.79
C GLU A 674 -21.43 -5.42 -6.10
N PRO A 675 -21.59 -4.55 -7.12
CA PRO A 675 -20.70 -4.55 -8.28
C PRO A 675 -19.31 -4.01 -7.89
N LEU A 676 -18.26 -4.78 -8.18
CA LEU A 676 -16.89 -4.45 -7.75
C LEU A 676 -16.20 -3.42 -8.66
N LEU A 677 -16.35 -3.55 -9.97
CA LEU A 677 -15.61 -2.75 -10.95
C LEU A 677 -16.46 -1.56 -11.43
N ARG A 678 -16.13 -0.35 -10.96
CA ARG A 678 -16.79 0.89 -11.40
C ARG A 678 -16.08 1.47 -12.62
N LEU A 679 -16.85 2.06 -13.54
CA LEU A 679 -16.32 2.82 -14.68
C LEU A 679 -15.77 4.18 -14.20
N TRP A 680 -14.44 4.32 -14.22
CA TRP A 680 -13.77 5.57 -13.81
C TRP A 680 -13.42 6.45 -14.99
N VAL A 681 -12.89 5.87 -16.07
CA VAL A 681 -12.47 6.60 -17.26
C VAL A 681 -13.14 6.01 -18.49
N GLN A 682 -13.66 6.84 -19.37
CA GLN A 682 -14.27 6.46 -20.65
C GLN A 682 -13.70 7.37 -21.73
N GLN A 683 -13.14 6.79 -22.80
CA GLN A 683 -12.53 7.54 -23.92
C GLN A 683 -11.60 8.68 -23.44
N GLY A 684 -10.63 8.34 -22.57
CA GLY A 684 -9.69 9.33 -22.02
C GLY A 684 -10.22 10.22 -20.91
N GLN A 685 -11.54 10.39 -20.80
CA GLN A 685 -12.17 11.32 -19.87
C GLN A 685 -12.62 10.65 -18.58
N LEU A 686 -12.38 11.30 -17.45
CA LEU A 686 -12.83 10.84 -16.14
C LEU A 686 -14.36 11.00 -16.06
N CYS A 687 -15.08 9.96 -15.64
CA CYS A 687 -16.55 9.93 -15.61
C CYS A 687 -17.14 10.59 -14.37
N GLU A 688 -16.42 10.54 -13.25
CA GLU A 688 -16.82 11.08 -11.94
C GLU A 688 -15.57 11.51 -11.16
N PRO A 689 -15.66 12.50 -10.24
CA PRO A 689 -14.51 12.90 -9.42
C PRO A 689 -13.97 11.74 -8.57
N LEU A 690 -12.64 11.71 -8.36
CA LEU A 690 -12.02 10.72 -7.49
C LEU A 690 -12.29 11.04 -6.01
N PRO A 691 -12.70 10.05 -5.17
CA PRO A 691 -12.86 10.24 -3.74
C PRO A 691 -11.59 10.80 -3.09
N SER A 692 -11.77 11.68 -2.11
CA SER A 692 -10.68 12.19 -1.26
C SER A 692 -9.97 11.04 -0.52
N LEU A 693 -8.73 11.28 -0.10
CA LEU A 693 -7.97 10.28 0.64
C LEU A 693 -8.65 9.90 1.98
N ALA A 694 -9.39 10.84 2.59
CA ALA A 694 -10.18 10.59 3.78
C ALA A 694 -11.37 9.66 3.51
N GLU A 695 -12.10 9.85 2.41
CA GLU A 695 -13.19 8.94 1.99
C GLU A 695 -12.65 7.55 1.66
N SER A 696 -11.54 7.44 0.92
CA SER A 696 -10.87 6.17 0.64
C SER A 696 -10.37 5.47 1.92
N ARG A 697 -9.82 6.21 2.89
CA ARG A 697 -9.41 5.68 4.20
C ARG A 697 -10.63 5.17 4.99
N ALA A 698 -11.71 5.95 5.07
CA ALA A 698 -12.94 5.55 5.75
C ALA A 698 -13.56 4.29 5.12
N PHE A 699 -13.58 4.22 3.78
CA PHE A 699 -14.05 3.05 3.04
C PHE A 699 -13.13 1.83 3.21
N ALA A 700 -11.81 2.02 3.35
CA ALA A 700 -10.88 0.95 3.70
C ALA A 700 -11.17 0.38 5.10
N GLN A 701 -11.36 1.24 6.11
CA GLN A 701 -11.68 0.79 7.47
C GLN A 701 -13.05 0.10 7.53
N LEU A 702 -14.07 0.60 6.83
CA LEU A 702 -15.37 -0.06 6.68
C LEU A 702 -15.26 -1.42 5.99
N SER A 703 -14.46 -1.52 4.92
CA SER A 703 -14.24 -2.78 4.22
C SER A 703 -13.56 -3.81 5.12
N LEU A 704 -12.48 -3.41 5.80
CA LEU A 704 -11.81 -4.24 6.82
C LEU A 704 -12.76 -4.67 7.94
N SER A 705 -13.68 -3.81 8.38
CA SER A 705 -14.65 -4.12 9.43
C SER A 705 -15.71 -5.16 9.01
N ARG A 706 -15.91 -5.41 7.71
CA ARG A 706 -16.78 -6.47 7.17
C ARG A 706 -16.12 -7.85 7.02
N LEU A 707 -14.78 -7.94 7.09
CA LEU A 707 -14.10 -9.25 7.06
C LEU A 707 -14.44 -10.07 8.31
N SER A 708 -14.70 -11.36 8.16
CA SER A 708 -14.78 -12.24 9.33
C SER A 708 -13.40 -12.35 10.03
N PRO A 709 -13.35 -12.62 11.35
CA PRO A 709 -12.08 -12.77 12.08
C PRO A 709 -11.13 -13.79 11.43
N ALA A 710 -11.69 -14.85 10.83
CA ALA A 710 -10.95 -15.89 10.13
C ALA A 710 -10.18 -15.40 8.89
N HIS A 711 -10.71 -14.41 8.17
CA HIS A 711 -10.04 -13.77 7.04
C HIS A 711 -9.09 -12.64 7.47
N ARG A 712 -9.28 -12.06 8.66
CA ARG A 712 -8.37 -11.04 9.22
C ARG A 712 -7.10 -11.60 9.85
N ARG A 713 -7.03 -12.92 10.11
CA ARG A 713 -5.84 -13.55 10.71
C ARG A 713 -4.58 -13.21 9.89
N LEU A 714 -3.56 -12.73 10.58
CA LEU A 714 -2.29 -12.31 9.96
C LEU A 714 -1.45 -13.49 9.48
N GLU A 715 -1.66 -14.66 10.09
CA GLU A 715 -1.06 -15.95 9.75
C GLU A 715 -2.15 -16.99 9.53
N GLN A 716 -1.94 -17.87 8.55
CA GLN A 716 -2.86 -18.97 8.19
C GLN A 716 -4.36 -18.59 8.21
N PRO A 717 -4.77 -17.47 7.57
CA PRO A 717 -6.18 -17.14 7.49
C PRO A 717 -6.95 -18.17 6.65
N GLU A 718 -8.27 -18.19 6.85
CA GLU A 718 -9.15 -18.81 5.86
C GLU A 718 -9.09 -18.03 4.54
N GLN A 719 -9.26 -18.74 3.44
CA GLN A 719 -9.18 -18.16 2.12
C GLN A 719 -10.55 -17.79 1.61
N TYR A 720 -10.68 -16.53 1.21
CA TYR A 720 -11.88 -16.00 0.63
C TYR A 720 -12.15 -16.63 -0.74
N GLN A 721 -13.37 -17.09 -0.96
CA GLN A 721 -13.73 -17.79 -2.19
C GLN A 721 -14.03 -16.83 -3.33
N VAL A 722 -13.61 -17.22 -4.52
CA VAL A 722 -14.01 -16.56 -5.77
C VAL A 722 -14.55 -17.64 -6.70
N ALA A 723 -15.71 -17.39 -7.30
CA ALA A 723 -16.43 -18.34 -8.13
C ALA A 723 -16.67 -17.81 -9.55
N LEU A 724 -17.00 -18.70 -10.48
CA LEU A 724 -17.37 -18.39 -11.87
C LEU A 724 -18.86 -18.60 -12.10
N SER A 725 -19.46 -17.78 -12.95
CA SER A 725 -20.76 -18.09 -13.56
C SER A 725 -20.70 -19.38 -14.40
N GLU A 726 -21.85 -20.00 -14.62
CA GLU A 726 -21.96 -21.20 -15.46
C GLU A 726 -21.48 -20.94 -16.90
N LYS A 727 -21.79 -19.79 -17.49
CA LYS A 727 -21.33 -19.44 -18.85
C LYS A 727 -19.83 -19.17 -18.92
N LEU A 728 -19.24 -18.49 -17.93
CA LEU A 728 -17.80 -18.27 -17.87
C LEU A 728 -17.05 -19.60 -17.66
N GLN A 729 -17.57 -20.49 -16.81
CA GLN A 729 -17.02 -21.83 -16.63
C GLN A 729 -17.13 -22.68 -17.91
N ALA A 730 -18.24 -22.57 -18.65
CA ALA A 730 -18.40 -23.23 -19.95
C ALA A 730 -17.42 -22.69 -21.01
N LEU A 731 -17.17 -21.37 -21.05
CA LEU A 731 -16.16 -20.77 -21.94
C LEU A 731 -14.74 -21.25 -21.60
N VAL A 732 -14.38 -21.30 -20.32
CA VAL A 732 -13.10 -21.85 -19.83
C VAL A 732 -12.92 -23.30 -20.27
N ASN A 733 -13.95 -24.13 -20.14
CA ASN A 733 -13.89 -25.53 -20.54
C ASN A 733 -13.75 -25.68 -22.06
N ARG A 734 -14.49 -24.89 -22.85
CA ARG A 734 -14.41 -24.88 -24.32
C ARG A 734 -13.00 -24.51 -24.81
N LEU A 735 -12.41 -23.44 -24.28
CA LEU A 735 -11.07 -23.00 -24.70
C LEU A 735 -9.94 -23.92 -24.20
N ARG A 736 -10.15 -24.67 -23.11
CA ARG A 736 -9.22 -25.74 -22.69
C ARG A 736 -9.30 -26.97 -23.60
N ALA A 737 -10.50 -27.36 -24.03
CA ALA A 737 -10.73 -28.54 -24.86
C ALA A 737 -10.17 -28.38 -26.29
N LEU A 738 -10.07 -27.14 -26.79
CA LEU A 738 -9.52 -26.84 -28.13
C LEU A 738 -7.99 -26.94 -28.23
N GLY A 739 -7.28 -27.14 -27.10
CA GLY A 739 -5.81 -27.18 -27.06
C GLY A 739 -5.17 -25.80 -27.34
N PRO A 740 -3.82 -25.73 -27.38
CA PRO A 740 -3.13 -24.57 -27.94
C PRO A 740 -3.32 -24.56 -29.47
N GLN A 741 -4.06 -23.57 -29.97
CA GLN A 741 -4.07 -23.17 -31.39
C GLN A 741 -2.92 -22.21 -31.69
#